data_AF-A0A925ZRK3-F1
#
_entry.id   AF-A0A925ZRK3-F1
#
_cell.length_a   1.000
_cell.length_b   1.000
_cell.length_c   1.000
_cell.angle_alpha   90.00
_cell.angle_beta   90.00
_cell.angle_gamma   90.00
#
_symmetry.space_group_name_H-M   'P 1'
#
loop_
_entity.id
_entity.type
_entity.pdbx_description
1 polymer ?
#
loop_
_entity_poly.entity_id
_entity_poly.type
_entity_poly.pdbx_seq_one_letter_code
_entity_poly.pdbx_strand_id
1 'polypeptide(L)'
;ALAVPGLAAKLRAALQWPELATAIDEALAELAGTPGDPASTAALHALLDEQAWRLAYWRSGLGEINYRRFFDIPELVAMRSEDEAVFTATHALVAELLASAIPVGLRVDHIDGLADPRGYIRRLRDLGAKWILIEKILGDDEVMRGDWMADGTTGYEGAAMITRCLLDPGGARMLHSAWQARSGNVELEDAAREAKLQVLDDSFATTLRRLAEDLRRLTISDRRARDVSLPELERALRELTAALPVYRTYFDSTASGGTDRELLAGAIQRATLRLPAEEHLALEFIDRVLRGEPLWTDERASEVAAFVRRWQQLTAPLAAKGVEDTLLYRWTALGALNEVGAHLSLPVDPCAEFHQGLRRRRRTQRAPLLGTATHDTKRGEDARARLGVLSQMADSWLGCAEEAAVALAGVGEVAGDRDELELLLQSWVSSWPCEQDAQAGFAERLHGYATKAMREAKRHTNWTRPAVDYERSMHARVDALVDGLHCTPWGERLLALQQRVSFFGAHDSLAQLVLKLAAPGVCDIYQGNELWDFSLVDPDNRRAVDFDQRAALLGELAAAHARDPGALLSELREHWSDGRIKAFVTWRGLQLRHAHPDSFVAADLRAVHADGGVRDNVCALARQGDHEGPPVVAAVARLTTRMVDVPRWPIA
;
A
#
# COMPACT_ATOMS: atom_id res chain seq x y z
N ALA A 1 32.20 -10.46 15.13
CA ALA A 1 33.49 -9.78 15.35
C ALA A 1 33.38 -8.90 16.58
N LEU A 2 34.45 -8.84 17.35
CA LEU A 2 34.54 -8.28 18.71
C LEU A 2 34.10 -6.81 18.76
N ALA A 3 32.98 -6.51 19.42
CA ALA A 3 32.80 -5.19 20.01
C ALA A 3 33.79 -5.11 21.17
N VAL A 4 34.98 -4.55 20.93
CA VAL A 4 35.97 -4.32 22.00
C VAL A 4 35.33 -3.37 23.00
N PRO A 5 34.98 -3.81 24.23
CA PRO A 5 34.26 -2.97 25.17
C PRO A 5 35.06 -1.70 25.46
N GLY A 6 34.41 -0.55 25.32
CA GLY A 6 35.04 0.74 25.54
C GLY A 6 35.99 1.22 24.43
N LEU A 7 36.03 0.60 23.24
CA LEU A 7 36.85 1.09 22.12
C LEU A 7 36.56 2.56 21.79
N ALA A 8 35.28 2.95 21.74
CA ALA A 8 34.89 4.34 21.51
C ALA A 8 35.42 5.28 22.60
N ALA A 9 35.38 4.85 23.87
CA ALA A 9 35.92 5.63 24.99
C ALA A 9 37.46 5.72 24.93
N LYS A 10 38.14 4.62 24.56
CA LYS A 10 39.59 4.56 24.37
C LYS A 10 40.04 5.42 23.19
N LEU A 11 39.30 5.40 22.08
CA LEU A 11 39.53 6.27 20.93
C LEU A 11 39.32 7.74 21.30
N ARG A 12 38.22 8.09 22.00
CA ARG A 12 38.02 9.47 22.49
C ARG A 12 39.14 9.93 23.43
N ALA A 13 39.59 9.07 24.34
CA ALA A 13 40.69 9.39 25.24
C ALA A 13 42.03 9.55 24.49
N ALA A 14 42.29 8.71 23.49
CA ALA A 14 43.48 8.83 22.64
C ALA A 14 43.46 10.13 21.81
N LEU A 15 42.29 10.51 21.28
CA LEU A 15 42.09 11.75 20.52
C LEU A 15 42.25 13.03 21.36
N GLN A 16 42.39 12.94 22.68
CA GLN A 16 42.73 14.08 23.54
C GLN A 16 44.24 14.39 23.56
N TRP A 17 45.08 13.57 22.93
CA TRP A 17 46.53 13.79 22.86
C TRP A 17 46.84 14.69 21.66
N PRO A 18 47.41 15.90 21.88
CA PRO A 18 47.68 16.86 20.81
C PRO A 18 48.50 16.29 19.66
N GLU A 19 49.48 15.44 19.96
CA GLU A 19 50.36 14.80 18.97
C GLU A 19 49.59 13.84 18.07
N LEU A 20 48.59 13.12 18.61
CA LEU A 20 47.75 12.24 17.83
C LEU A 20 46.77 13.02 16.96
N ALA A 21 46.21 14.13 17.46
CA ALA A 21 45.37 15.02 16.67
C ALA A 21 46.15 15.60 15.49
N THR A 22 47.38 16.09 15.70
CA THR A 22 48.26 16.56 14.63
C THR A 22 48.58 15.46 13.62
N ALA A 23 48.92 14.24 14.08
CA ALA A 23 49.19 13.13 13.18
C ALA A 23 47.96 12.72 12.34
N ILE A 24 46.75 12.81 12.90
CA ILE A 24 45.50 12.58 12.17
C ILE A 24 45.27 13.70 11.15
N ASP A 25 45.46 14.95 11.50
CA ASP A 25 45.31 16.08 10.57
C ASP A 25 46.30 15.98 9.40
N GLU A 26 47.54 15.59 9.66
CA GLU A 26 48.57 15.32 8.63
C GLU A 26 48.16 14.15 7.72
N ALA A 27 47.68 13.04 8.29
CA ALA A 27 47.19 11.90 7.51
C ALA A 27 45.94 12.25 6.69
N LEU A 28 45.02 13.04 7.25
CA LEU A 28 43.84 13.52 6.52
C LEU A 28 44.21 14.46 5.38
N ALA A 29 45.21 15.32 5.58
CA ALA A 29 45.74 16.18 4.54
C ALA A 29 46.37 15.37 3.38
N GLU A 30 47.07 14.27 3.69
CA GLU A 30 47.61 13.34 2.69
C GLU A 30 46.50 12.61 1.93
N LEU A 31 45.42 12.21 2.61
CA LEU A 31 44.30 11.49 2.01
C LEU A 31 43.32 12.39 1.23
N ALA A 32 43.26 13.68 1.53
CA ALA A 32 42.28 14.61 0.92
C ALA A 32 42.44 14.77 -0.60
N GLY A 33 43.65 14.51 -1.13
CA GLY A 33 43.98 14.73 -2.52
C GLY A 33 43.80 16.19 -2.98
N THR A 34 43.94 16.42 -4.28
CA THR A 34 43.80 17.72 -4.94
C THR A 34 42.68 17.64 -6.00
N PRO A 35 41.64 18.51 -5.93
CA PRO A 35 40.59 18.53 -6.94
C PRO A 35 41.15 18.72 -8.36
N GLY A 36 40.78 17.81 -9.27
CA GLY A 36 41.26 17.82 -10.66
C GLY A 36 42.52 16.98 -10.93
N ASP A 37 43.16 16.42 -9.90
CA ASP A 37 44.25 15.45 -10.03
C ASP A 37 43.84 14.08 -9.45
N PRO A 38 43.39 13.12 -10.27
CA PRO A 38 42.99 11.80 -9.80
C PRO A 38 44.11 11.04 -9.07
N ALA A 39 45.38 11.23 -9.45
CA ALA A 39 46.50 10.49 -8.87
C ALA A 39 46.74 10.87 -7.40
N SER A 40 46.42 12.11 -7.03
CA SER A 40 46.52 12.60 -5.66
C SER A 40 45.60 11.90 -4.66
N THR A 41 44.59 11.15 -5.13
CA THR A 41 43.67 10.37 -4.28
C THR A 41 44.06 8.90 -4.15
N ALA A 42 45.21 8.48 -4.68
CA ALA A 42 45.64 7.07 -4.69
C ALA A 42 45.77 6.46 -3.28
N ALA A 43 46.27 7.22 -2.30
CA ALA A 43 46.39 6.75 -0.91
C ALA A 43 45.01 6.51 -0.28
N LEU A 44 44.05 7.41 -0.53
CA LEU A 44 42.66 7.24 -0.10
C LEU A 44 42.02 6.03 -0.79
N HIS A 45 42.27 5.84 -2.08
CA HIS A 45 41.76 4.68 -2.81
C HIS A 45 42.29 3.36 -2.23
N ALA A 46 43.59 3.26 -1.97
CA ALA A 46 44.19 2.08 -1.34
C ALA A 46 43.60 1.80 0.05
N LEU A 47 43.38 2.85 0.86
CA LEU A 47 42.73 2.71 2.17
C LEU A 47 41.30 2.19 2.02
N LEU A 48 40.53 2.68 1.04
CA LEU A 48 39.17 2.21 0.77
C LEU A 48 39.14 0.74 0.30
N ASP A 49 40.12 0.30 -0.48
CA ASP A 49 40.23 -1.09 -0.97
C ASP A 49 40.54 -2.11 0.15
N GLU A 50 41.10 -1.66 1.27
CA GLU A 50 41.37 -2.52 2.44
C GLU A 50 40.14 -2.73 3.34
N GLN A 51 39.04 -2.01 3.11
CA GLN A 51 37.88 -2.06 4.01
C GLN A 51 37.03 -3.32 3.79
N ALA A 52 36.35 -3.76 4.86
CA ALA A 52 35.36 -4.85 4.79
C ALA A 52 34.06 -4.46 4.06
N TRP A 53 33.94 -3.21 3.65
CA TRP A 53 32.86 -2.64 2.85
C TRP A 53 33.43 -1.99 1.61
N ARG A 54 32.64 -1.92 0.54
CA ARG A 54 33.02 -1.23 -0.70
C ARG A 54 32.01 -0.14 -0.99
N LEU A 55 32.47 1.10 -1.13
CA LEU A 55 31.65 2.18 -1.68
C LEU A 55 31.54 1.97 -3.19
N ALA A 56 30.31 1.90 -3.69
CA ALA A 56 30.03 1.79 -5.10
C ALA A 56 29.12 2.95 -5.51
N TYR A 57 29.32 3.46 -6.73
CA TYR A 57 28.36 4.39 -7.32
C TYR A 57 26.98 3.71 -7.37
N TRP A 58 25.96 4.36 -6.81
CA TRP A 58 24.68 3.72 -6.49
C TRP A 58 24.05 2.97 -7.67
N ARG A 59 24.17 3.46 -8.92
CA ARG A 59 23.65 2.75 -10.11
C ARG A 59 24.35 1.42 -10.36
N SER A 60 25.68 1.38 -10.24
CA SER A 60 26.45 0.14 -10.38
C SER A 60 26.28 -0.75 -9.14
N GLY A 61 26.22 -0.11 -7.97
CA GLY A 61 26.06 -0.78 -6.68
C GLY A 61 24.76 -1.57 -6.57
N LEU A 62 23.64 -1.09 -7.14
CA LEU A 62 22.36 -1.81 -7.16
C LEU A 62 22.50 -3.24 -7.71
N GLY A 63 23.36 -3.42 -8.74
CA GLY A 63 23.65 -4.72 -9.34
C GLY A 63 24.59 -5.62 -8.52
N GLU A 64 25.23 -5.09 -7.48
CA GLU A 64 26.30 -5.76 -6.75
C GLU A 64 25.99 -5.97 -5.26
N ILE A 65 24.90 -5.39 -4.75
CA ILE A 65 24.47 -5.48 -3.34
C ILE A 65 24.49 -6.94 -2.87
N ASN A 66 25.21 -7.19 -1.77
CA ASN A 66 25.43 -8.52 -1.19
C ASN A 66 24.69 -8.76 0.14
N TYR A 67 23.76 -7.87 0.49
CA TYR A 67 22.86 -7.99 1.64
C TYR A 67 21.40 -7.91 1.21
N ARG A 68 20.50 -8.45 2.04
CA ARG A 68 19.05 -8.33 1.80
C ARG A 68 18.57 -6.96 2.27
N ARG A 69 17.71 -6.33 1.47
CA ARG A 69 17.13 -5.01 1.71
C ARG A 69 15.65 -5.08 2.10
N PHE A 70 15.13 -3.99 2.65
CA PHE A 70 13.70 -3.72 2.61
C PHE A 70 13.34 -3.16 1.23
N PHE A 71 12.54 -3.92 0.48
CA PHE A 71 12.26 -3.63 -0.94
C PHE A 71 13.55 -3.38 -1.74
N ASP A 72 13.61 -2.24 -2.45
CA ASP A 72 14.71 -1.78 -3.28
C ASP A 72 15.56 -0.68 -2.60
N ILE A 73 15.32 -0.37 -1.32
CA ILE A 73 15.97 0.73 -0.57
C ILE A 73 17.34 0.28 -0.03
N PRO A 74 18.47 0.79 -0.56
CA PRO A 74 19.81 0.36 -0.14
C PRO A 74 20.14 0.66 1.32
N GLU A 75 19.60 1.73 1.88
CA GLU A 75 19.87 2.20 3.24
C GLU A 75 19.23 1.32 4.33
N LEU A 76 18.29 0.44 3.95
CA LEU A 76 17.55 -0.42 4.88
C LEU A 76 18.01 -1.88 4.77
N VAL A 77 18.94 -2.28 5.63
CA VAL A 77 19.49 -3.64 5.71
C VAL A 77 18.60 -4.54 6.56
N ALA A 78 18.23 -5.71 6.04
CA ALA A 78 17.33 -6.62 6.73
C ALA A 78 18.01 -7.39 7.88
N MET A 79 17.29 -7.51 9.00
CA MET A 79 17.74 -8.27 10.16
C MET A 79 17.31 -9.74 10.08
N ARG A 80 18.11 -10.62 10.70
CA ARG A 80 17.86 -12.07 10.81
C ARG A 80 17.06 -12.39 12.08
N SER A 81 15.83 -11.90 12.16
CA SER A 81 14.98 -12.06 13.34
C SER A 81 14.60 -13.53 13.65
N GLU A 82 14.86 -14.46 12.73
CA GLU A 82 14.79 -15.90 13.00
C GLU A 82 15.88 -16.39 13.97
N ASP A 83 17.01 -15.69 14.05
CA ASP A 83 18.06 -15.93 15.04
C ASP A 83 17.63 -15.41 16.42
N GLU A 84 17.73 -16.26 17.45
CA GLU A 84 17.30 -15.93 18.81
C GLU A 84 18.10 -14.79 19.44
N ALA A 85 19.41 -14.72 19.19
CA ALA A 85 20.26 -13.67 19.73
C ALA A 85 19.92 -12.31 19.10
N VAL A 86 19.63 -12.30 17.79
CA VAL A 86 19.20 -11.10 17.06
C VAL A 86 17.82 -10.65 17.55
N PHE A 87 16.86 -11.57 17.67
CA PHE A 87 15.52 -11.26 18.18
C PHE A 87 15.59 -10.65 19.58
N THR A 88 16.31 -11.30 20.50
CA THR A 88 16.46 -10.83 21.89
C THR A 88 17.09 -9.44 21.95
N ALA A 89 18.18 -9.21 21.21
CA ALA A 89 18.85 -7.92 21.20
C ALA A 89 17.97 -6.79 20.63
N THR A 90 17.19 -7.07 19.58
CA THR A 90 16.32 -6.09 18.93
C THR A 90 15.01 -5.83 19.67
N HIS A 91 14.59 -6.75 20.54
CA HIS A 91 13.32 -6.68 21.26
C HIS A 91 13.47 -6.42 22.76
N ALA A 92 14.67 -6.17 23.27
CA ALA A 92 14.91 -5.91 24.69
C ALA A 92 14.01 -4.78 25.24
N LEU A 93 13.98 -3.62 24.57
CA LEU A 93 13.11 -2.51 24.96
C LEU A 93 11.61 -2.85 24.80
N VAL A 94 11.25 -3.59 23.75
CA VAL A 94 9.85 -4.03 23.56
C VAL A 94 9.40 -4.92 24.72
N ALA A 95 10.27 -5.81 25.19
CA ALA A 95 10.00 -6.66 26.34
C ALA A 95 9.83 -5.83 27.62
N GLU A 96 10.68 -4.83 27.85
CA GLU A 96 10.55 -3.89 28.99
C GLU A 96 9.21 -3.14 28.94
N LEU A 97 8.82 -2.65 27.76
CA LEU A 97 7.54 -1.96 27.57
C LEU A 97 6.36 -2.89 27.83
N LEU A 98 6.35 -4.11 27.30
CA LEU A 98 5.30 -5.10 27.55
C LEU A 98 5.19 -5.45 29.04
N ALA A 99 6.32 -5.58 29.74
CA ALA A 99 6.36 -5.87 31.17
C ALA A 99 5.80 -4.72 32.03
N SER A 100 6.00 -3.46 31.61
CA SER A 100 5.43 -2.28 32.27
C SER A 100 3.94 -2.07 31.99
N ALA A 101 3.33 -2.90 31.15
CA ALA A 101 1.93 -2.79 30.71
C ALA A 101 1.57 -1.43 30.06
N ILE A 102 2.56 -0.70 29.53
CA ILE A 102 2.34 0.57 28.81
C ILE A 102 1.60 0.31 27.48
N PRO A 103 2.11 -0.54 26.56
CA PRO A 103 1.36 -0.99 25.41
C PRO A 103 0.47 -2.19 25.76
N VAL A 104 -0.76 -2.17 25.24
CA VAL A 104 -1.70 -3.32 25.30
C VAL A 104 -1.47 -4.33 24.17
N GLY A 105 -0.70 -3.95 23.15
CA GLY A 105 -0.44 -4.77 21.97
C GLY A 105 0.65 -4.21 21.07
N LEU A 106 0.95 -4.93 19.99
CA LEU A 106 1.98 -4.61 19.01
C LEU A 106 1.40 -4.62 17.59
N ARG A 107 1.85 -3.68 16.75
CA ARG A 107 1.68 -3.72 15.30
C ARG A 107 3.02 -4.09 14.67
N VAL A 108 3.08 -5.22 13.99
CA VAL A 108 4.29 -5.73 13.33
C VAL A 108 4.34 -5.19 11.91
N ASP A 109 5.38 -4.45 11.61
CA ASP A 109 5.72 -3.95 10.27
C ASP A 109 6.21 -5.08 9.36
N HIS A 110 5.80 -5.06 8.10
CA HIS A 110 6.30 -5.88 7.00
C HIS A 110 6.56 -7.35 7.36
N ILE A 111 5.53 -8.04 7.89
CA ILE A 111 5.66 -9.44 8.33
C ILE A 111 6.15 -10.37 7.20
N ASP A 112 5.79 -10.04 5.96
CA ASP A 112 6.14 -10.80 4.76
C ASP A 112 7.62 -10.67 4.35
N GLY A 113 8.41 -9.84 5.03
CA GLY A 113 9.86 -9.79 4.87
C GLY A 113 10.62 -10.83 5.71
N LEU A 114 9.96 -11.47 6.68
CA LEU A 114 10.62 -12.38 7.62
C LEU A 114 10.90 -13.77 7.02
N ALA A 115 11.93 -14.43 7.56
CA ALA A 115 12.28 -15.79 7.19
C ALA A 115 11.31 -16.82 7.78
N ASP A 116 10.87 -16.59 9.03
CA ASP A 116 9.86 -17.39 9.74
C ASP A 116 8.85 -16.48 10.46
N PRO A 117 7.84 -15.95 9.74
CA PRO A 117 6.78 -15.14 10.33
C PRO A 117 6.06 -15.81 11.50
N ARG A 118 5.79 -17.12 11.38
CA ARG A 118 5.04 -17.89 12.37
C ARG A 118 5.82 -18.00 13.67
N GLY A 119 7.11 -18.37 13.59
CA GLY A 119 8.01 -18.40 14.74
C GLY A 119 8.20 -17.02 15.37
N TYR A 120 8.30 -15.97 14.56
CA TYR A 120 8.41 -14.60 15.07
C TYR A 120 7.19 -14.18 15.91
N ILE A 121 5.97 -14.43 15.41
CA ILE A 121 4.74 -14.12 16.16
C ILE A 121 4.66 -14.92 17.47
N ARG A 122 5.07 -16.18 17.47
CA ARG A 122 5.15 -16.99 18.71
C ARG A 122 6.09 -16.36 19.73
N ARG A 123 7.29 -15.95 19.31
CA ARG A 123 8.24 -15.28 20.21
C ARG A 123 7.67 -13.98 20.79
N LEU A 124 6.92 -13.20 20.00
CA LEU A 124 6.22 -12.01 20.52
C LEU A 124 5.15 -12.36 21.56
N ARG A 125 4.43 -13.47 21.39
CA ARG A 125 3.49 -13.98 22.41
C ARG A 125 4.21 -14.39 23.69
N ASP A 126 5.34 -15.09 23.55
CA ASP A 126 6.16 -15.52 24.68
C ASP A 126 6.76 -14.31 25.45
N LEU A 127 7.03 -13.19 24.76
CA LEU A 127 7.39 -11.90 25.38
C LEU A 127 6.23 -11.22 26.13
N GLY A 128 5.00 -11.72 26.02
CA GLY A 128 3.83 -11.20 26.74
C GLY A 128 2.91 -10.29 25.92
N ALA A 129 3.07 -10.20 24.59
CA ALA A 129 2.17 -9.42 23.75
C ALA A 129 0.74 -10.00 23.76
N LYS A 130 -0.23 -9.23 24.26
CA LYS A 130 -1.64 -9.67 24.40
C LYS A 130 -2.47 -9.46 23.15
N TRP A 131 -2.15 -8.42 22.38
CA TRP A 131 -2.78 -8.13 21.10
C TRP A 131 -1.69 -7.93 20.04
N ILE A 132 -1.73 -8.67 18.93
CA ILE A 132 -0.74 -8.57 17.84
C ILE A 132 -1.48 -8.35 16.53
N LEU A 133 -1.19 -7.22 15.90
CA LEU A 133 -1.61 -6.89 14.55
C LEU A 133 -0.43 -7.06 13.60
N ILE A 134 -0.67 -7.57 12.41
CA ILE A 134 0.33 -7.68 11.36
C ILE A 134 -0.02 -6.76 10.20
N GLU A 135 0.95 -5.96 9.75
CA GLU A 135 0.87 -5.36 8.42
C GLU A 135 1.10 -6.48 7.41
N LYS A 136 0.01 -6.92 6.78
CA LYS A 136 -0.01 -7.96 5.76
C LYS A 136 -1.08 -7.62 4.74
N ILE A 137 -0.70 -7.62 3.46
CA ILE A 137 -1.63 -7.45 2.37
C ILE A 137 -2.19 -8.83 2.00
N LEU A 138 -3.52 -8.93 1.92
CA LEU A 138 -4.22 -10.13 1.47
C LEU A 138 -4.70 -9.94 0.04
N GLY A 139 -4.46 -10.93 -0.82
CA GLY A 139 -5.14 -11.01 -2.13
C GLY A 139 -6.65 -11.24 -1.99
N ASP A 140 -7.38 -11.14 -3.11
CA ASP A 140 -8.86 -11.17 -3.21
C ASP A 140 -9.54 -12.27 -2.38
N ASP A 141 -9.07 -13.50 -2.54
CA ASP A 141 -9.58 -14.69 -1.83
C ASP A 141 -8.61 -15.19 -0.76
N GLU A 142 -7.52 -14.46 -0.50
CA GLU A 142 -6.55 -14.83 0.50
C GLU A 142 -7.13 -14.60 1.91
N VAL A 143 -6.91 -15.58 2.78
CA VAL A 143 -7.27 -15.46 4.19
C VAL A 143 -6.00 -15.45 5.04
N MET A 144 -6.04 -14.66 6.10
CA MET A 144 -4.99 -14.68 7.10
C MET A 144 -4.81 -16.10 7.65
N ARG A 145 -3.56 -16.50 7.84
CA ARG A 145 -3.19 -17.79 8.38
C ARG A 145 -3.67 -17.96 9.81
N GLY A 146 -4.55 -18.92 10.05
CA GLY A 146 -5.12 -19.19 11.37
C GLY A 146 -4.13 -19.80 12.37
N ASP A 147 -3.02 -20.35 11.91
CA ASP A 147 -1.94 -20.90 12.75
C ASP A 147 -0.89 -19.85 13.15
N TRP A 148 -0.96 -18.65 12.56
CA TRP A 148 -0.22 -17.49 13.01
C TRP A 148 -1.00 -16.89 14.15
N MET A 149 -0.48 -17.00 15.38
CA MET A 149 -1.14 -16.55 16.59
C MET A 149 -1.26 -15.01 16.70
N ALA A 150 -1.44 -14.29 15.59
CA ALA A 150 -1.77 -12.87 15.53
C ALA A 150 -3.30 -12.68 15.57
N ASP A 151 -3.77 -11.54 16.07
CA ASP A 151 -5.19 -11.28 16.24
C ASP A 151 -5.86 -10.72 14.97
N GLY A 152 -5.08 -10.20 14.03
CA GLY A 152 -5.61 -9.65 12.79
C GLY A 152 -4.61 -8.83 11.99
N THR A 153 -5.07 -8.28 10.86
CA THR A 153 -4.29 -7.36 10.03
C THR A 153 -4.51 -5.90 10.41
N THR A 154 -3.70 -5.01 9.82
CA THR A 154 -3.85 -3.55 9.95
C THR A 154 -5.04 -2.96 9.16
N GLY A 155 -5.75 -3.75 8.35
CA GLY A 155 -7.11 -3.38 7.91
C GLY A 155 -7.29 -2.87 6.48
N TYR A 156 -6.29 -3.02 5.59
CA TYR A 156 -6.42 -2.65 4.17
C TYR A 156 -7.61 -3.31 3.46
N GLU A 157 -7.94 -4.55 3.82
CA GLU A 157 -9.07 -5.29 3.26
C GLU A 157 -10.40 -4.61 3.64
N GLY A 158 -10.45 -4.01 4.84
CA GLY A 158 -11.58 -3.20 5.29
C GLY A 158 -11.83 -2.00 4.40
N ALA A 159 -10.78 -1.22 4.13
CA ALA A 159 -10.81 -0.07 3.24
C ALA A 159 -11.26 -0.47 1.82
N ALA A 160 -10.70 -1.57 1.29
CA ALA A 160 -11.07 -2.09 -0.03
C ALA A 160 -12.55 -2.49 -0.11
N MET A 161 -13.05 -3.24 0.86
CA MET A 161 -14.46 -3.67 0.90
C MET A 161 -15.43 -2.48 0.97
N ILE A 162 -15.14 -1.48 1.82
CA ILE A 162 -16.01 -0.31 1.97
C ILE A 162 -16.00 0.53 0.69
N THR A 163 -14.83 0.78 0.11
CA THR A 163 -14.70 1.53 -1.15
C THR A 163 -15.50 0.86 -2.26
N ARG A 164 -15.34 -0.45 -2.44
CA ARG A 164 -16.08 -1.24 -3.44
C ARG A 164 -17.59 -1.19 -3.21
N CYS A 165 -18.03 -1.26 -1.95
CA CYS A 165 -19.45 -1.19 -1.57
C CYS A 165 -20.13 0.09 -2.08
N LEU A 166 -19.41 1.20 -2.15
CA LEU A 166 -19.97 2.52 -2.51
C LEU A 166 -19.93 2.81 -4.02
N LEU A 167 -19.22 2.00 -4.83
CA LEU A 167 -19.16 2.19 -6.27
C LEU A 167 -20.47 1.85 -6.98
N ASP A 168 -20.75 2.55 -8.08
CA ASP A 168 -21.75 2.14 -9.06
C ASP A 168 -21.15 1.10 -10.03
N PRO A 169 -21.61 -0.16 -10.04
CA PRO A 169 -21.10 -1.17 -10.97
C PRO A 169 -21.31 -0.80 -12.44
N GLY A 170 -22.39 -0.10 -12.75
CA GLY A 170 -22.74 0.32 -14.11
C GLY A 170 -21.73 1.32 -14.66
N GLY A 171 -21.58 2.46 -14.00
CA GLY A 171 -20.61 3.46 -14.43
C GLY A 171 -19.16 3.05 -14.22
N ALA A 172 -18.82 2.22 -13.23
CA ALA A 172 -17.47 1.66 -13.12
C ALA A 172 -17.09 0.81 -14.36
N ARG A 173 -18.03 0.00 -14.88
CA ARG A 173 -17.84 -0.72 -16.15
C ARG A 173 -17.69 0.22 -17.33
N MET A 174 -18.44 1.31 -17.37
CA MET A 174 -18.34 2.32 -18.42
C MET A 174 -16.97 2.99 -18.45
N LEU A 175 -16.49 3.46 -17.29
CA LEU A 175 -15.14 4.03 -17.14
C LEU A 175 -14.06 3.02 -17.54
N HIS A 176 -14.19 1.78 -17.07
CA HIS A 176 -13.25 0.72 -17.42
C HIS A 176 -13.25 0.41 -18.92
N SER A 177 -14.41 0.35 -19.57
CA SER A 177 -14.53 0.07 -21.01
C SER A 177 -13.93 1.20 -21.85
N ALA A 178 -14.16 2.46 -21.45
CA ALA A 178 -13.56 3.62 -22.11
C ALA A 178 -12.04 3.61 -21.99
N TRP A 179 -11.52 3.27 -20.81
CA TRP A 179 -10.08 3.10 -20.59
C TRP A 179 -9.52 1.93 -21.43
N GLN A 180 -10.16 0.76 -21.43
CA GLN A 180 -9.73 -0.41 -22.21
C GLN A 180 -9.64 -0.12 -23.72
N ALA A 181 -10.64 0.57 -24.27
CA ALA A 181 -10.65 0.98 -25.67
C ALA A 181 -9.44 1.86 -26.04
N ARG A 182 -8.93 2.65 -25.08
CA ARG A 182 -7.80 3.55 -25.25
C ARG A 182 -6.45 2.91 -24.92
N SER A 183 -6.40 2.00 -23.95
CA SER A 183 -5.18 1.31 -23.51
C SER A 183 -4.81 0.12 -24.39
N GLY A 184 -5.71 -0.32 -25.28
CA GLY A 184 -5.47 -1.41 -26.24
C GLY A 184 -6.00 -2.77 -25.77
N ASN A 185 -7.04 -2.79 -24.94
CA ASN A 185 -7.65 -4.00 -24.36
C ASN A 185 -6.64 -4.85 -23.58
N VAL A 186 -5.87 -4.21 -22.68
CA VAL A 186 -4.87 -4.88 -21.86
C VAL A 186 -5.55 -5.66 -20.74
N GLU A 187 -5.24 -6.95 -20.65
CA GLU A 187 -5.71 -7.81 -19.57
C GLU A 187 -4.96 -7.50 -18.26
N LEU A 188 -5.66 -7.56 -17.12
CA LEU A 188 -5.10 -7.21 -15.82
C LEU A 188 -3.89 -8.09 -15.46
N GLU A 189 -3.98 -9.40 -15.76
CA GLU A 189 -2.89 -10.34 -15.49
C GLU A 189 -1.63 -9.98 -16.29
N ASP A 190 -1.79 -9.59 -17.55
CA ASP A 190 -0.69 -9.16 -18.41
C ASP A 190 -0.04 -7.87 -17.91
N ALA A 191 -0.83 -6.86 -17.54
CA ALA A 191 -0.33 -5.61 -17.00
C ALA A 191 0.41 -5.82 -15.67
N ALA A 192 -0.13 -6.66 -14.78
CA ALA A 192 0.52 -7.00 -13.51
C ALA A 192 1.83 -7.76 -13.73
N ARG A 193 1.85 -8.70 -14.68
CA ARG A 193 3.05 -9.45 -15.05
C ARG A 193 4.12 -8.51 -15.59
N GLU A 194 3.79 -7.65 -16.55
CA GLU A 194 4.72 -6.68 -17.14
C GLU A 194 5.33 -5.77 -16.07
N ALA A 195 4.50 -5.21 -15.19
CA ALA A 195 4.96 -4.32 -14.13
C ALA A 195 5.88 -5.02 -13.12
N LYS A 196 5.55 -6.25 -12.71
CA LYS A 196 6.43 -7.07 -11.86
C LYS A 196 7.74 -7.38 -12.57
N LEU A 197 7.69 -7.81 -13.81
CA LEU A 197 8.90 -8.16 -14.57
C LEU A 197 9.85 -6.98 -14.74
N GLN A 198 9.32 -5.79 -15.05
CA GLN A 198 10.13 -4.57 -15.11
C GLN A 198 10.80 -4.27 -13.77
N VAL A 199 10.07 -4.34 -12.66
CA VAL A 199 10.63 -4.13 -11.32
C VAL A 199 11.69 -5.18 -10.98
N LEU A 200 11.46 -6.43 -11.36
CA LEU A 200 12.41 -7.51 -11.13
C LEU A 200 13.71 -7.24 -11.88
N ASP A 201 13.63 -6.80 -13.14
CA ASP A 201 14.79 -6.47 -13.98
C ASP A 201 15.52 -5.20 -13.49
N ASP A 202 14.77 -4.17 -13.09
CA ASP A 202 15.33 -2.87 -12.68
C ASP A 202 15.94 -2.90 -11.27
N SER A 203 15.33 -3.64 -10.33
CA SER A 203 15.64 -3.52 -8.89
C SER A 203 16.12 -4.81 -8.22
N PHE A 204 15.82 -5.97 -8.79
CA PHE A 204 16.05 -7.28 -8.16
C PHE A 204 16.80 -8.29 -9.04
N ALA A 205 17.33 -7.89 -10.20
CA ALA A 205 17.99 -8.78 -11.15
C ALA A 205 19.11 -9.61 -10.49
N THR A 206 19.92 -8.99 -9.64
CA THR A 206 20.99 -9.69 -8.90
C THR A 206 20.45 -10.69 -7.87
N THR A 207 19.31 -10.39 -7.24
CA THR A 207 18.67 -11.31 -6.29
C THR A 207 18.12 -12.52 -7.02
N LEU A 208 17.46 -12.30 -8.17
CA LEU A 208 16.96 -13.36 -9.04
C LEU A 208 18.10 -14.25 -9.56
N ARG A 209 19.19 -13.65 -10.05
CA ARG A 209 20.36 -14.40 -10.55
C ARG A 209 20.98 -15.28 -9.48
N ARG A 210 21.15 -14.77 -8.25
CA ARG A 210 21.66 -15.58 -7.13
C ARG A 210 20.75 -16.76 -6.79
N LEU A 211 19.43 -16.57 -6.84
CA LEU A 211 18.46 -17.67 -6.67
C LEU A 211 18.58 -18.70 -7.81
N ALA A 212 18.79 -18.26 -9.05
CA ALA A 212 19.04 -19.16 -10.17
C ALA A 212 20.37 -19.92 -10.03
N GLU A 213 21.42 -19.28 -9.49
CA GLU A 213 22.69 -19.94 -9.15
C GLU A 213 22.53 -20.96 -8.02
N ASP A 214 21.68 -20.68 -7.03
CA ASP A 214 21.31 -21.65 -5.99
C ASP A 214 20.64 -22.89 -6.61
N LEU A 215 19.65 -22.68 -7.49
CA LEU A 215 19.00 -23.77 -8.23
C LEU A 215 20.00 -24.56 -9.07
N ARG A 216 20.94 -23.89 -9.75
CA ARG A 216 21.95 -24.54 -10.59
C ARG A 216 22.87 -25.47 -9.80
N ARG A 217 23.13 -25.18 -8.51
CA ARG A 217 23.87 -26.12 -7.64
C ARG A 217 23.02 -27.34 -7.26
N LEU A 218 21.70 -27.14 -7.11
CA LEU A 218 20.76 -28.22 -6.81
C LEU A 218 20.57 -29.17 -8.01
N THR A 219 20.58 -28.67 -9.26
CA THR A 219 20.42 -29.52 -10.46
C THR A 219 21.48 -30.62 -10.59
N ILE A 220 22.70 -30.41 -10.06
CA ILE A 220 23.83 -31.36 -10.18
C ILE A 220 23.46 -32.76 -9.64
N SER A 221 22.58 -32.82 -8.63
CA SER A 221 22.13 -34.08 -8.01
C SER A 221 20.82 -34.61 -8.60
N ASP A 222 20.15 -33.88 -9.49
CA ASP A 222 18.91 -34.30 -10.11
C ASP A 222 19.18 -34.83 -11.53
N ARG A 223 18.98 -36.13 -11.74
CA ARG A 223 19.24 -36.78 -13.04
C ARG A 223 18.39 -36.23 -14.19
N ARG A 224 17.20 -35.68 -13.91
CA ARG A 224 16.29 -35.13 -14.91
C ARG A 224 16.61 -33.69 -15.26
N ALA A 225 17.13 -32.92 -14.31
CA ALA A 225 17.40 -31.49 -14.46
C ALA A 225 18.90 -31.15 -14.60
N ARG A 226 19.81 -32.14 -14.59
CA ARG A 226 21.27 -31.93 -14.58
C ARG A 226 21.77 -31.03 -15.72
N ASP A 227 21.16 -31.14 -16.89
CA ASP A 227 21.54 -30.41 -18.09
C ASP A 227 20.82 -29.06 -18.24
N VAL A 228 19.89 -28.73 -17.33
CA VAL A 228 19.20 -27.42 -17.31
C VAL A 228 20.22 -26.32 -17.01
N SER A 229 20.39 -25.40 -17.95
CA SER A 229 21.35 -24.30 -17.89
C SER A 229 20.92 -23.18 -16.94
N LEU A 230 21.87 -22.36 -16.51
CA LEU A 230 21.59 -21.20 -15.66
C LEU A 230 20.61 -20.21 -16.33
N PRO A 231 20.73 -19.87 -17.64
CA PRO A 231 19.77 -19.01 -18.31
C PRO A 231 18.34 -19.57 -18.38
N GLU A 232 18.16 -20.89 -18.48
CA GLU A 232 16.83 -21.53 -18.41
C GLU A 232 16.23 -21.42 -17.01
N LEU A 233 17.03 -21.63 -15.96
CA LEU A 233 16.60 -21.44 -14.57
C LEU A 233 16.24 -19.97 -14.27
N GLU A 234 17.05 -19.02 -14.74
CA GLU A 234 16.80 -17.59 -14.52
C GLU A 234 15.48 -17.16 -15.17
N ARG A 235 15.23 -17.54 -16.43
CA ARG A 235 13.98 -17.24 -17.15
C ARG A 235 12.75 -17.93 -16.54
N ALA A 236 12.85 -19.23 -16.22
CA ALA A 236 11.74 -19.95 -15.59
C ALA A 236 11.39 -19.40 -14.21
N LEU A 237 12.40 -19.08 -13.39
CA LEU A 237 12.21 -18.46 -12.08
C LEU A 237 11.62 -17.05 -12.22
N ARG A 238 12.08 -16.26 -13.21
CA ARG A 238 11.56 -14.93 -13.52
C ARG A 238 10.06 -14.94 -13.77
N GLU A 239 9.60 -15.78 -14.70
CA GLU A 239 8.17 -15.89 -15.03
C GLU A 239 7.35 -16.45 -13.87
N LEU A 240 7.83 -17.51 -13.19
CA LEU A 240 7.14 -18.07 -12.03
C LEU A 240 6.95 -17.04 -10.91
N THR A 241 7.98 -16.25 -10.60
CA THR A 241 7.95 -15.24 -9.54
C THR A 241 6.93 -14.14 -9.88
N ALA A 242 6.85 -13.70 -11.14
CA ALA A 242 5.86 -12.72 -11.59
C ALA A 242 4.43 -13.29 -11.61
N ALA A 243 4.26 -14.58 -11.90
CA ALA A 243 2.95 -15.24 -11.99
C ALA A 243 2.29 -15.51 -10.63
N LEU A 244 2.97 -15.30 -9.51
CA LEU A 244 2.37 -15.50 -8.18
C LEU A 244 1.31 -14.41 -7.91
N PRO A 245 0.06 -14.77 -7.54
CA PRO A 245 -1.03 -13.80 -7.41
C PRO A 245 -1.13 -13.21 -5.98
N VAL A 246 -0.32 -13.72 -5.06
CA VAL A 246 -0.22 -13.26 -3.67
C VAL A 246 1.15 -12.65 -3.43
N TYR A 247 1.28 -11.92 -2.32
CA TYR A 247 2.56 -11.38 -1.87
C TYR A 247 3.64 -12.46 -1.72
N ARG A 248 3.31 -13.55 -1.02
CA ARG A 248 4.20 -14.70 -0.88
C ARG A 248 3.45 -15.93 -0.44
N THR A 249 4.08 -17.07 -0.66
CA THR A 249 3.72 -18.33 0.01
C THR A 249 4.43 -18.44 1.36
N TYR A 250 4.03 -19.42 2.16
CA TYR A 250 4.65 -19.80 3.44
C TYR A 250 4.80 -21.32 3.54
N PHE A 251 5.62 -21.88 2.66
CA PHE A 251 6.08 -23.26 2.76
C PHE A 251 6.94 -23.42 4.02
N ASP A 252 6.52 -24.30 4.94
CA ASP A 252 7.30 -24.73 6.11
C ASP A 252 7.42 -26.26 6.13
N SER A 253 8.22 -26.80 7.05
CA SER A 253 8.42 -28.25 7.22
C SER A 253 7.28 -28.96 7.97
N THR A 254 6.26 -28.27 8.51
CA THR A 254 5.35 -28.85 9.52
C THR A 254 3.87 -28.42 9.50
N ALA A 255 3.37 -27.58 8.58
CA ALA A 255 1.95 -27.19 8.55
C ALA A 255 1.39 -26.90 7.14
N SER A 256 0.48 -27.80 6.73
CA SER A 256 -0.71 -27.54 5.89
C SER A 256 -0.54 -26.72 4.60
N GLY A 257 0.31 -27.21 3.70
CA GLY A 257 0.54 -26.61 2.38
C GLY A 257 -0.58 -26.80 1.34
N GLY A 258 -1.85 -26.96 1.70
CA GLY A 258 -2.94 -27.12 0.71
C GLY A 258 -3.06 -25.87 -0.18
N THR A 259 -3.38 -24.72 0.45
CA THR A 259 -3.59 -23.44 -0.24
C THR A 259 -2.36 -22.96 -0.99
N ASP A 260 -1.17 -23.01 -0.38
CA ASP A 260 0.06 -22.59 -1.08
C ASP A 260 0.42 -23.50 -2.27
N ARG A 261 0.13 -24.80 -2.17
CA ARG A 261 0.34 -25.72 -3.30
C ARG A 261 -0.60 -25.44 -4.46
N GLU A 262 -1.84 -25.01 -4.18
CA GLU A 262 -2.81 -24.57 -5.19
C GLU A 262 -2.37 -23.25 -5.83
N LEU A 263 -1.94 -22.27 -5.02
CA LEU A 263 -1.38 -21.00 -5.51
C LEU A 263 -0.15 -21.23 -6.40
N LEU A 264 0.76 -22.11 -5.97
CA LEU A 264 1.92 -22.50 -6.75
C LEU A 264 1.51 -23.22 -8.03
N ALA A 265 0.56 -24.17 -7.99
CA ALA A 265 0.10 -24.87 -9.19
C ALA A 265 -0.48 -23.90 -10.23
N GLY A 266 -1.29 -22.92 -9.79
CA GLY A 266 -1.79 -21.87 -10.69
C GLY A 266 -0.68 -20.99 -11.26
N ALA A 267 0.32 -20.64 -10.45
CA ALA A 267 1.47 -19.84 -10.91
C ALA A 267 2.34 -20.62 -11.92
N ILE A 268 2.56 -21.92 -11.70
CA ILE A 268 3.23 -22.82 -12.64
C ILE A 268 2.47 -22.86 -13.96
N GLN A 269 1.14 -23.08 -13.95
CA GLN A 269 0.33 -23.10 -15.17
C GLN A 269 0.45 -21.78 -15.97
N ARG A 270 0.35 -20.63 -15.29
CA ARG A 270 0.55 -19.32 -15.93
C ARG A 270 1.95 -19.18 -16.52
N ALA A 271 3.00 -19.58 -15.79
CA ALA A 271 4.36 -19.53 -16.28
C ALA A 271 4.58 -20.47 -17.49
N THR A 272 4.02 -21.67 -17.48
CA THR A 272 4.08 -22.63 -18.60
C THR A 272 3.50 -22.03 -19.89
N LEU A 273 2.41 -21.26 -19.80
CA LEU A 273 1.79 -20.60 -20.96
C LEU A 273 2.67 -19.47 -21.55
N ARG A 274 3.64 -18.95 -20.80
CA ARG A 274 4.54 -17.85 -21.22
C ARG A 274 5.91 -18.33 -21.65
N LEU A 275 6.37 -19.44 -21.10
CA LEU A 275 7.68 -20.01 -21.38
C LEU A 275 7.65 -20.88 -22.64
N PRO A 276 8.72 -20.85 -23.47
CA PRO A 276 8.86 -21.78 -24.57
C PRO A 276 9.08 -23.21 -24.05
N ALA A 277 8.75 -24.22 -24.87
CA ALA A 277 8.68 -25.61 -24.45
C ALA A 277 10.02 -26.16 -23.91
N GLU A 278 11.14 -25.69 -24.46
CA GLU A 278 12.49 -26.03 -24.00
C GLU A 278 12.75 -25.61 -22.53
N GLU A 279 12.06 -24.60 -22.02
CA GLU A 279 12.24 -24.10 -20.64
C GLU A 279 11.32 -24.80 -19.63
N HIS A 280 10.39 -25.65 -20.09
CA HIS A 280 9.43 -26.32 -19.20
C HIS A 280 10.14 -27.26 -18.21
N LEU A 281 11.24 -27.89 -18.61
CA LEU A 281 12.04 -28.74 -17.72
C LEU A 281 12.64 -27.95 -16.54
N ALA A 282 13.04 -26.70 -16.77
CA ALA A 282 13.53 -25.81 -15.71
C ALA A 282 12.41 -25.45 -14.74
N LEU A 283 11.22 -25.14 -15.25
CA LEU A 283 10.05 -24.83 -14.43
C LEU A 283 9.59 -26.04 -13.60
N GLU A 284 9.51 -27.23 -14.20
CA GLU A 284 9.22 -28.49 -13.51
C GLU A 284 10.24 -28.77 -12.40
N PHE A 285 11.52 -28.49 -12.65
CA PHE A 285 12.55 -28.61 -11.63
C PHE A 285 12.29 -27.66 -10.44
N ILE A 286 11.98 -26.40 -10.71
CA ILE A 286 11.69 -25.41 -9.68
C ILE A 286 10.46 -25.80 -8.86
N ASP A 287 9.38 -26.30 -9.49
CA ASP A 287 8.19 -26.80 -8.80
C ASP A 287 8.53 -27.91 -7.80
N ARG A 288 9.35 -28.89 -8.22
CA ARG A 288 9.79 -30.00 -7.34
C ARG A 288 10.63 -29.51 -6.16
N VAL A 289 11.50 -28.51 -6.36
CA VAL A 289 12.28 -27.87 -5.30
C VAL A 289 11.35 -27.17 -4.30
N LEU A 290 10.40 -26.37 -4.79
CA LEU A 290 9.45 -25.63 -3.95
C LEU A 290 8.50 -26.55 -3.17
N ARG A 291 8.11 -27.68 -3.75
CA ARG A 291 7.27 -28.70 -3.08
C ARG A 291 8.02 -29.53 -2.05
N GLY A 292 9.35 -29.45 -2.02
CA GLY A 292 10.18 -30.25 -1.13
C GLY A 292 10.08 -31.75 -1.40
N GLU A 293 9.99 -32.16 -2.67
CA GLU A 293 9.93 -33.58 -3.01
C GLU A 293 11.16 -34.34 -2.47
N PRO A 294 11.03 -35.61 -2.02
CA PRO A 294 12.08 -36.38 -1.33
C PRO A 294 13.21 -36.85 -2.25
N LEU A 295 13.53 -36.07 -3.28
CA LEU A 295 14.54 -36.35 -4.30
C LEU A 295 15.96 -36.11 -3.80
N TRP A 296 16.12 -35.63 -2.57
CA TRP A 296 17.33 -35.04 -2.03
C TRP A 296 17.84 -35.82 -0.82
N THR A 297 19.16 -35.91 -0.68
CA THR A 297 19.78 -36.41 0.55
C THR A 297 19.51 -35.43 1.70
N ASP A 298 19.53 -35.92 2.94
CA ASP A 298 19.43 -35.06 4.14
C ASP A 298 20.47 -33.93 4.12
N GLU A 299 21.63 -34.16 3.50
CA GLU A 299 22.71 -33.19 3.33
C GLU A 299 22.31 -31.94 2.51
N ARG A 300 21.35 -32.04 1.58
CA ARG A 300 20.90 -30.90 0.75
C ARG A 300 19.60 -30.27 1.21
N ALA A 301 18.92 -30.84 2.20
CA ALA A 301 17.67 -30.32 2.72
C ALA A 301 17.80 -28.86 3.21
N SER A 302 18.94 -28.51 3.81
CA SER A 302 19.22 -27.13 4.25
C SER A 302 19.37 -26.14 3.10
N GLU A 303 19.96 -26.56 1.98
CA GLU A 303 20.11 -25.72 0.78
C GLU A 303 18.76 -25.45 0.11
N VAL A 304 17.93 -26.49 -0.03
CA VAL A 304 16.55 -26.38 -0.54
C VAL A 304 15.75 -25.42 0.36
N ALA A 305 15.78 -25.63 1.67
CA ALA A 305 15.06 -24.77 2.60
C ALA A 305 15.56 -23.30 2.55
N ALA A 306 16.86 -23.08 2.36
CA ALA A 306 17.42 -21.74 2.19
C ALA A 306 17.02 -21.07 0.87
N PHE A 307 16.91 -21.83 -0.23
CA PHE A 307 16.37 -21.34 -1.49
C PHE A 307 14.90 -20.95 -1.35
N VAL A 308 14.07 -21.86 -0.84
CA VAL A 308 12.61 -21.65 -0.67
C VAL A 308 12.33 -20.40 0.18
N ARG A 309 13.01 -20.25 1.32
CA ARG A 309 12.89 -19.05 2.16
C ARG A 309 13.27 -17.77 1.42
N ARG A 310 14.40 -17.75 0.70
CA ARG A 310 14.86 -16.55 -0.02
C ARG A 310 13.97 -16.18 -1.20
N TRP A 311 13.43 -17.17 -1.91
CA TRP A 311 12.43 -16.93 -2.97
C TRP A 311 11.15 -16.30 -2.39
N GLN A 312 10.63 -16.82 -1.29
CA GLN A 312 9.46 -16.22 -0.61
C GLN A 312 9.74 -14.81 -0.07
N GLN A 313 10.98 -14.50 0.32
CA GLN A 313 11.41 -13.15 0.71
C GLN A 313 11.60 -12.21 -0.49
N LEU A 314 11.67 -12.72 -1.73
CA LEU A 314 11.72 -11.94 -2.97
C LEU A 314 10.31 -11.70 -3.55
N THR A 315 9.37 -12.64 -3.43
CA THR A 315 8.03 -12.46 -4.02
C THR A 315 7.26 -11.31 -3.36
N ALA A 316 7.43 -11.11 -2.05
CA ALA A 316 6.74 -10.05 -1.31
C ALA A 316 7.13 -8.63 -1.75
N PRO A 317 8.42 -8.25 -1.79
CA PRO A 317 8.82 -6.94 -2.33
C PRO A 317 8.44 -6.78 -3.80
N LEU A 318 8.46 -7.86 -4.59
CA LEU A 318 8.05 -7.82 -5.99
C LEU A 318 6.56 -7.51 -6.16
N ALA A 319 5.70 -8.09 -5.31
CA ALA A 319 4.27 -7.80 -5.32
C ALA A 319 4.01 -6.32 -4.99
N ALA A 320 4.62 -5.80 -3.92
CA ALA A 320 4.48 -4.39 -3.55
C ALA A 320 4.99 -3.45 -4.66
N LYS A 321 6.23 -3.65 -5.11
CA LYS A 321 6.86 -2.74 -6.07
C LYS A 321 6.27 -2.86 -7.49
N GLY A 322 5.93 -4.07 -7.91
CA GLY A 322 5.35 -4.34 -9.23
C GLY A 322 3.87 -4.00 -9.33
N VAL A 323 3.09 -4.22 -8.26
CA VAL A 323 1.65 -3.91 -8.27
C VAL A 323 1.40 -2.52 -7.70
N GLU A 324 1.71 -2.30 -6.43
CA GLU A 324 1.32 -1.08 -5.71
C GLU A 324 2.08 0.16 -6.18
N ASP A 325 3.37 0.03 -6.44
CA ASP A 325 4.24 1.14 -6.84
C ASP A 325 4.48 1.18 -8.36
N THR A 326 3.74 0.39 -9.16
CA THR A 326 3.85 0.45 -10.62
C THR A 326 2.49 0.26 -11.30
N LEU A 327 1.85 -0.90 -11.18
CA LEU A 327 0.56 -1.16 -11.84
C LEU A 327 -0.53 -0.16 -11.41
N LEU A 328 -0.61 0.20 -10.12
CA LEU A 328 -1.60 1.18 -9.63
C LEU A 328 -1.44 2.58 -10.23
N TYR A 329 -0.28 2.89 -10.83
CA TYR A 329 -0.04 4.14 -11.55
C TYR A 329 -0.26 4.01 -13.06
N ARG A 330 -0.44 2.78 -13.58
CA ARG A 330 -0.74 2.48 -15.00
C ARG A 330 -2.20 2.15 -15.25
N TRP A 331 -2.89 1.61 -14.24
CA TRP A 331 -4.28 1.15 -14.34
C TRP A 331 -5.28 2.28 -14.08
N THR A 332 -5.34 3.28 -14.97
CA THR A 332 -5.98 4.58 -14.70
C THR A 332 -7.50 4.61 -14.92
N ALA A 333 -8.14 3.44 -15.08
CA ALA A 333 -9.58 3.31 -15.31
C ALA A 333 -10.44 3.95 -14.21
N LEU A 334 -10.13 3.70 -12.94
CA LEU A 334 -10.83 4.28 -11.79
C LEU A 334 -9.92 4.24 -10.56
N GLY A 335 -9.31 5.38 -10.23
CA GLY A 335 -8.33 5.50 -9.14
C GLY A 335 -8.86 5.15 -7.75
N ALA A 336 -10.17 5.07 -7.55
CA ALA A 336 -10.77 4.59 -6.30
C ALA A 336 -10.35 3.15 -5.96
N LEU A 337 -10.08 2.32 -6.99
CA LEU A 337 -9.64 0.94 -6.84
C LEU A 337 -8.10 0.80 -6.78
N ASN A 338 -7.37 1.90 -6.96
CA ASN A 338 -5.92 1.91 -7.03
C ASN A 338 -5.33 2.23 -5.65
N GLU A 339 -5.47 1.30 -4.72
CA GLU A 339 -5.05 1.46 -3.33
C GLU A 339 -4.31 0.22 -2.80
N VAL A 340 -3.50 0.41 -1.77
CA VAL A 340 -2.79 -0.67 -1.06
C VAL A 340 -3.80 -1.70 -0.56
N GLY A 341 -3.60 -2.96 -0.94
CA GLY A 341 -4.52 -4.07 -0.63
C GLY A 341 -5.90 -4.02 -1.28
N ALA A 342 -6.12 -3.16 -2.28
CA ALA A 342 -7.37 -3.14 -3.05
C ALA A 342 -7.40 -4.19 -4.17
N HIS A 343 -8.61 -4.48 -4.65
CA HIS A 343 -8.87 -5.37 -5.78
C HIS A 343 -9.19 -4.53 -7.02
N LEU A 344 -8.40 -4.71 -8.08
CA LEU A 344 -8.56 -3.98 -9.35
C LEU A 344 -9.72 -4.52 -10.20
N SER A 345 -10.26 -5.69 -9.86
CA SER A 345 -11.49 -6.23 -10.46
C SER A 345 -12.68 -5.33 -10.12
N LEU A 346 -13.66 -5.22 -11.02
CA LEU A 346 -14.87 -4.45 -10.74
C LEU A 346 -15.84 -5.26 -9.85
N PRO A 347 -16.55 -4.62 -8.90
CA PRO A 347 -17.57 -5.32 -8.12
C PRO A 347 -18.79 -5.67 -8.99
N VAL A 348 -19.34 -6.86 -8.75
CA VAL A 348 -20.56 -7.35 -9.41
C VAL A 348 -21.77 -7.06 -8.55
N ASP A 349 -21.71 -7.42 -7.26
CA ASP A 349 -22.73 -7.09 -6.25
C ASP A 349 -22.04 -6.44 -5.03
N PRO A 350 -21.86 -5.11 -5.05
CA PRO A 350 -21.09 -4.38 -4.03
C PRO A 350 -21.53 -4.64 -2.58
N CYS A 351 -22.84 -4.65 -2.32
CA CYS A 351 -23.38 -4.82 -0.96
C CYS A 351 -23.27 -6.29 -0.51
N ALA A 352 -23.50 -7.26 -1.39
CA ALA A 352 -23.33 -8.66 -1.05
C ALA A 352 -21.85 -9.02 -0.81
N GLU A 353 -20.95 -8.54 -1.67
CA GLU A 353 -19.49 -8.69 -1.53
C GLU A 353 -19.01 -8.09 -0.19
N PHE A 354 -19.47 -6.89 0.16
CA PHE A 354 -19.18 -6.26 1.44
C PHE A 354 -19.61 -7.12 2.63
N HIS A 355 -20.86 -7.58 2.65
CA HIS A 355 -21.36 -8.43 3.74
C HIS A 355 -20.63 -9.78 3.83
N GLN A 356 -20.30 -10.40 2.69
CA GLN A 356 -19.54 -11.65 2.64
C GLN A 356 -18.12 -11.45 3.16
N GLY A 357 -17.46 -10.36 2.76
CA GLY A 357 -16.13 -10.01 3.21
C GLY A 357 -16.05 -9.75 4.71
N LEU A 358 -17.03 -9.02 5.28
CA LEU A 358 -17.12 -8.84 6.74
C LEU A 358 -17.30 -10.17 7.49
N ARG A 359 -18.14 -11.07 6.98
CA ARG A 359 -18.33 -12.42 7.57
C ARG A 359 -17.05 -13.25 7.49
N ARG A 360 -16.34 -13.19 6.37
CA ARG A 360 -15.05 -13.88 6.18
C ARG A 360 -14.02 -13.36 7.19
N ARG A 361 -13.84 -12.03 7.26
CA ARG A 361 -12.91 -11.38 8.20
C ARG A 361 -13.19 -11.75 9.65
N ARG A 362 -14.46 -11.74 10.09
CA ARG A 362 -14.85 -12.15 11.46
C ARG A 362 -14.54 -13.61 11.77
N ARG A 363 -14.54 -14.49 10.77
CA ARG A 363 -14.22 -15.93 10.95
C ARG A 363 -12.72 -16.20 11.01
N THR A 364 -11.93 -15.42 10.27
CA THR A 364 -10.49 -15.70 10.07
C THR A 364 -9.59 -14.79 10.89
N GLN A 365 -10.11 -13.71 11.46
CA GLN A 365 -9.37 -12.75 12.26
C GLN A 365 -10.13 -12.47 13.57
N ARG A 366 -9.41 -12.42 14.69
CA ARG A 366 -9.99 -12.33 16.03
C ARG A 366 -10.38 -10.90 16.40
N ALA A 367 -9.44 -9.96 16.27
CA ALA A 367 -9.60 -8.56 16.61
C ALA A 367 -8.75 -7.67 15.69
N PRO A 368 -9.07 -7.64 14.39
CA PRO A 368 -8.27 -6.89 13.44
C PRO A 368 -8.62 -5.40 13.44
N LEU A 369 -7.74 -4.56 12.89
CA LEU A 369 -8.09 -3.16 12.63
C LEU A 369 -9.09 -3.05 11.49
N LEU A 370 -9.84 -1.97 11.50
CA LEU A 370 -10.71 -1.54 10.42
C LEU A 370 -10.46 -0.06 10.17
N GLY A 371 -9.46 0.21 9.34
CA GLY A 371 -9.08 1.54 8.90
C GLY A 371 -9.55 1.79 7.47
N THR A 372 -9.58 3.07 7.12
CA THR A 372 -9.84 3.53 5.75
C THR A 372 -8.68 4.37 5.20
N ALA A 373 -7.83 4.97 6.01
CA ALA A 373 -6.56 5.57 5.54
C ALA A 373 -5.41 5.12 6.43
N THR A 374 -4.19 5.20 5.90
CA THR A 374 -2.95 4.98 6.66
C THR A 374 -1.88 5.94 6.15
N HIS A 375 -0.69 5.90 6.76
CA HIS A 375 0.49 6.62 6.25
C HIS A 375 1.00 6.08 4.90
N ASP A 376 0.53 4.91 4.46
CA ASP A 376 0.95 4.26 3.21
C ASP A 376 -0.13 4.21 2.13
N THR A 377 -1.37 4.62 2.45
CA THR A 377 -2.42 4.69 1.42
C THR A 377 -2.05 5.71 0.36
N LYS A 378 -2.27 5.36 -0.91
CA LYS A 378 -1.97 6.17 -2.09
C LYS A 378 -2.82 7.44 -2.15
N ARG A 379 -3.97 7.46 -1.48
CA ARG A 379 -4.86 8.64 -1.35
C ARG A 379 -5.50 8.69 0.04
N GLY A 380 -5.94 9.88 0.44
CA GLY A 380 -6.79 10.09 1.61
C GLY A 380 -8.15 9.42 1.46
N GLU A 381 -8.82 9.13 2.57
CA GLU A 381 -10.07 8.34 2.55
C GLU A 381 -11.25 9.06 1.89
N ASP A 382 -11.29 10.39 1.97
CA ASP A 382 -12.37 11.19 1.37
C ASP A 382 -12.03 11.57 -0.07
N ALA A 383 -10.73 11.66 -0.42
CA ALA A 383 -10.30 11.70 -1.81
C ALA A 383 -10.74 10.43 -2.56
N ARG A 384 -10.58 9.23 -1.96
CA ARG A 384 -11.08 8.00 -2.58
C ARG A 384 -12.60 7.95 -2.67
N ALA A 385 -13.33 8.46 -1.68
CA ALA A 385 -14.78 8.57 -1.77
C ALA A 385 -15.22 9.43 -2.98
N ARG A 386 -14.56 10.58 -3.21
CA ARG A 386 -14.78 11.40 -4.42
C ARG A 386 -14.45 10.67 -5.72
N LEU A 387 -13.38 9.88 -5.75
CA LEU A 387 -13.09 9.01 -6.90
C LEU A 387 -14.22 8.00 -7.14
N GLY A 388 -14.79 7.44 -6.06
CA GLY A 388 -15.92 6.53 -6.14
C GLY A 388 -17.15 7.16 -6.81
N VAL A 389 -17.41 8.44 -6.55
CA VAL A 389 -18.49 9.21 -7.18
C VAL A 389 -18.34 9.32 -8.70
N LEU A 390 -17.12 9.24 -9.25
CA LEU A 390 -16.92 9.23 -10.71
C LEU A 390 -17.67 8.05 -11.36
N SER A 391 -17.74 6.90 -10.69
CA SER A 391 -18.54 5.77 -11.15
C SER A 391 -20.04 6.09 -11.19
N GLN A 392 -20.53 6.96 -10.31
CA GLN A 392 -21.94 7.40 -10.28
C GLN A 392 -22.24 8.50 -11.31
N MET A 393 -21.21 9.09 -11.93
CA MET A 393 -21.30 10.20 -12.87
C MET A 393 -20.44 9.95 -14.13
N ALA A 394 -20.32 8.68 -14.54
CA ALA A 394 -19.34 8.23 -15.51
C ALA A 394 -19.39 8.99 -16.85
N ASP A 395 -20.58 9.19 -17.43
CA ASP A 395 -20.75 9.94 -18.68
C ASP A 395 -20.25 11.39 -18.56
N SER A 396 -20.58 12.06 -17.45
CA SER A 396 -20.15 13.44 -17.20
C SER A 396 -18.64 13.53 -17.02
N TRP A 397 -18.04 12.56 -16.31
CA TRP A 397 -16.59 12.47 -16.15
C TRP A 397 -15.88 12.27 -17.48
N LEU A 398 -16.29 11.26 -18.26
CA LEU A 398 -15.66 10.94 -19.54
C LEU A 398 -15.64 12.15 -20.49
N GLY A 399 -16.74 12.89 -20.58
CA GLY A 399 -16.82 14.11 -21.39
C GLY A 399 -15.87 15.21 -20.89
N CYS A 400 -15.95 15.58 -19.61
CA CYS A 400 -15.15 16.67 -19.06
C CYS A 400 -13.64 16.34 -19.04
N ALA A 401 -13.29 15.09 -18.68
CA ALA A 401 -11.90 14.65 -18.62
C ALA A 401 -11.26 14.58 -20.00
N GLU A 402 -12.01 14.18 -21.04
CA GLU A 402 -11.49 14.18 -22.42
C GLU A 402 -11.22 15.60 -22.93
N GLU A 403 -12.14 16.54 -22.71
CA GLU A 403 -11.93 17.95 -23.09
C GLU A 403 -10.70 18.55 -22.41
N ALA A 404 -10.55 18.32 -21.10
CA ALA A 404 -9.38 18.77 -20.34
C ALA A 404 -8.09 18.09 -20.81
N ALA A 405 -8.11 16.78 -21.04
CA ALA A 405 -6.95 16.04 -21.52
C ALA A 405 -6.49 16.51 -22.90
N VAL A 406 -7.42 16.78 -23.83
CA VAL A 406 -7.11 17.35 -25.16
C VAL A 406 -6.46 18.73 -25.02
N ALA A 407 -6.99 19.58 -24.15
CA ALA A 407 -6.42 20.91 -23.91
C ALA A 407 -4.99 20.84 -23.32
N LEU A 408 -4.73 19.87 -22.43
CA LEU A 408 -3.46 19.71 -21.74
C LEU A 408 -2.41 18.90 -22.51
N ALA A 409 -2.82 18.08 -23.49
CA ALA A 409 -1.92 17.18 -24.22
C ALA A 409 -0.75 17.89 -24.90
N GLY A 410 -1.00 19.09 -25.44
CA GLY A 410 -0.01 19.92 -26.14
C GLY A 410 0.74 20.93 -25.24
N VAL A 411 0.46 20.99 -23.94
CA VAL A 411 1.16 21.88 -23.02
C VAL A 411 2.53 21.29 -22.68
N GLY A 412 3.58 22.10 -22.78
CA GLY A 412 4.97 21.67 -22.58
C GLY A 412 5.66 21.23 -23.88
N GLU A 413 6.94 20.84 -23.78
CA GLU A 413 7.78 20.49 -24.94
C GLU A 413 7.58 19.04 -25.41
N VAL A 414 7.29 18.13 -24.48
CA VAL A 414 7.08 16.70 -24.76
C VAL A 414 5.60 16.38 -24.57
N ALA A 415 4.94 15.84 -25.60
CA ALA A 415 3.51 15.51 -25.57
C ALA A 415 3.13 14.58 -24.40
N GLY A 416 1.94 14.81 -23.82
CA GLY A 416 1.48 14.09 -22.63
C GLY A 416 0.94 12.70 -22.97
N ASP A 417 1.29 11.72 -22.13
CA ASP A 417 0.64 10.41 -22.16
C ASP A 417 -0.81 10.54 -21.65
N ARG A 418 -1.77 10.01 -22.41
CA ARG A 418 -3.19 10.18 -22.10
C ARG A 418 -3.63 9.43 -20.83
N ASP A 419 -2.95 8.34 -20.45
CA ASP A 419 -3.19 7.65 -19.18
C ASP A 419 -2.65 8.46 -18.00
N GLU A 420 -1.48 9.05 -18.14
CA GLU A 420 -0.91 9.90 -17.09
C GLU A 420 -1.69 11.21 -16.91
N LEU A 421 -2.25 11.76 -17.99
CA LEU A 421 -3.23 12.86 -17.93
C LEU A 421 -4.52 12.44 -17.21
N GLU A 422 -5.04 11.24 -17.48
CA GLU A 422 -6.21 10.71 -16.77
C GLU A 422 -5.94 10.61 -15.26
N LEU A 423 -4.77 10.06 -14.90
CA LEU A 423 -4.34 9.95 -13.51
C LEU A 423 -4.21 11.33 -12.86
N LEU A 424 -3.62 12.31 -13.56
CA LEU A 424 -3.50 13.68 -13.08
C LEU A 424 -4.86 14.31 -12.80
N LEU A 425 -5.81 14.19 -13.75
CA LEU A 425 -7.16 14.74 -13.62
C LEU A 425 -7.95 14.07 -12.49
N GLN A 426 -7.87 12.75 -12.34
CA GLN A 426 -8.49 12.04 -11.22
C GLN A 426 -7.86 12.44 -9.87
N SER A 427 -6.55 12.67 -9.84
CA SER A 427 -5.85 13.12 -8.63
C SER A 427 -6.26 14.54 -8.25
N TRP A 428 -6.40 15.43 -9.23
CA TRP A 428 -6.95 16.78 -9.04
C TRP A 428 -8.40 16.73 -8.51
N VAL A 429 -9.32 16.05 -9.20
CA VAL A 429 -10.77 16.09 -8.85
C VAL A 429 -11.03 15.55 -7.45
N SER A 430 -10.23 14.56 -7.04
CA SER A 430 -10.35 13.92 -5.73
C SER A 430 -9.74 14.75 -4.59
N SER A 431 -8.63 15.43 -4.84
CA SER A 431 -7.88 16.15 -3.81
C SER A 431 -8.13 17.67 -3.76
N TRP A 432 -8.90 18.22 -4.71
CA TRP A 432 -9.21 19.65 -4.77
C TRP A 432 -9.89 20.15 -3.47
N PRO A 433 -9.32 21.15 -2.77
CA PRO A 433 -9.83 21.58 -1.47
C PRO A 433 -11.24 22.17 -1.53
N CYS A 434 -12.05 21.90 -0.50
CA CYS A 434 -13.36 22.54 -0.34
C CYS A 434 -13.24 24.03 -0.02
N GLU A 435 -12.26 24.41 0.80
CA GLU A 435 -12.03 25.79 1.23
C GLU A 435 -11.19 26.55 0.22
N GLN A 436 -11.57 27.80 -0.07
CA GLN A 436 -10.88 28.64 -1.05
C GLN A 436 -9.44 28.97 -0.63
N ASP A 437 -9.21 29.27 0.65
CA ASP A 437 -7.87 29.61 1.15
C ASP A 437 -6.88 28.46 0.96
N ALA A 438 -7.35 27.21 1.05
CA ALA A 438 -6.53 26.02 0.83
C ALA A 438 -6.20 25.76 -0.66
N GLN A 439 -6.87 26.43 -1.61
CA GLN A 439 -6.63 26.25 -3.05
C GLN A 439 -5.35 26.96 -3.51
N ALA A 440 -4.94 28.05 -2.85
CA ALA A 440 -3.78 28.85 -3.25
C ALA A 440 -2.44 28.08 -3.23
N GLY A 441 -2.31 27.04 -2.39
CA GLY A 441 -1.13 26.17 -2.30
C GLY A 441 -1.30 24.81 -2.97
N PHE A 442 -2.42 24.56 -3.65
CA PHE A 442 -2.74 23.24 -4.15
C PHE A 442 -1.84 22.79 -5.32
N ALA A 443 -1.45 23.72 -6.19
CA ALA A 443 -0.60 23.42 -7.35
C ALA A 443 0.73 22.78 -6.92
N GLU A 444 1.37 23.27 -5.86
CA GLU A 444 2.63 22.73 -5.33
C GLU A 444 2.48 21.25 -4.89
N ARG A 445 1.39 20.93 -4.21
CA ARG A 445 1.06 19.54 -3.82
C ARG A 445 0.88 18.66 -5.06
N LEU A 446 0.18 19.16 -6.07
CA LEU A 446 -0.10 18.42 -7.30
C LEU A 446 1.17 18.23 -8.14
N HIS A 447 2.10 19.20 -8.16
CA HIS A 447 3.42 19.07 -8.77
C HIS A 447 4.23 17.94 -8.13
N GLY A 448 4.34 17.92 -6.80
CA GLY A 448 5.05 16.85 -6.08
C GLY A 448 4.44 15.48 -6.34
N TYR A 449 3.11 15.39 -6.38
CA TYR A 449 2.41 14.17 -6.76
C TYR A 449 2.70 13.75 -8.21
N ALA A 450 2.65 14.68 -9.18
CA ALA A 450 2.87 14.38 -10.59
C ALA A 450 4.27 13.78 -10.82
N THR A 451 5.32 14.34 -10.22
CA THR A 451 6.67 13.76 -10.31
C THR A 451 6.69 12.33 -9.75
N LYS A 452 6.12 12.12 -8.55
CA LYS A 452 6.09 10.79 -7.92
C LYS A 452 5.31 9.80 -8.78
N ALA A 453 4.08 10.13 -9.18
CA ALA A 453 3.21 9.24 -9.93
C ALA A 453 3.81 8.81 -11.28
N MET A 454 4.47 9.72 -12.02
CA MET A 454 5.08 9.34 -13.31
C MET A 454 6.35 8.50 -13.12
N ARG A 455 7.13 8.77 -12.07
CA ARG A 455 8.28 7.94 -11.71
C ARG A 455 7.89 6.55 -11.22
N GLU A 456 6.77 6.43 -10.51
CA GLU A 456 6.20 5.13 -10.12
C GLU A 456 5.61 4.39 -11.32
N ALA A 457 4.97 5.10 -12.25
CA ALA A 457 4.46 4.52 -13.49
C ALA A 457 5.59 3.93 -14.36
N LYS A 458 6.82 4.46 -14.32
CA LYS A 458 8.00 3.94 -15.04
C LYS A 458 7.81 3.81 -16.57
N ARG A 459 6.89 4.60 -17.16
CA ARG A 459 6.63 4.62 -18.61
C ARG A 459 7.57 5.57 -19.34
N HIS A 460 7.61 6.82 -18.88
CA HIS A 460 8.38 7.91 -19.53
C HIS A 460 9.51 8.44 -18.67
N THR A 461 9.43 8.30 -17.35
CA THR A 461 10.47 8.68 -16.37
C THR A 461 10.53 7.67 -15.24
N ASN A 462 11.62 7.62 -14.48
CA ASN A 462 11.74 6.78 -13.28
C ASN A 462 12.74 7.39 -12.28
N TRP A 463 12.77 6.84 -11.06
CA TRP A 463 13.65 7.31 -9.99
C TRP A 463 15.14 7.21 -10.29
N THR A 464 15.54 6.25 -11.13
CA THR A 464 16.97 6.01 -11.40
C THR A 464 17.53 6.86 -12.55
N ARG A 465 16.68 7.15 -13.54
CA ARG A 465 16.99 7.93 -14.75
C ARG A 465 15.83 8.88 -15.05
N PRO A 466 15.71 10.00 -14.32
CA PRO A 466 14.65 10.97 -14.55
C PRO A 466 14.71 11.57 -15.96
N ALA A 467 13.59 11.55 -16.68
CA ALA A 467 13.43 12.24 -17.95
C ALA A 467 13.01 13.70 -17.68
N VAL A 468 13.99 14.56 -17.45
CA VAL A 468 13.79 15.94 -16.95
C VAL A 468 12.85 16.77 -17.83
N ASP A 469 12.94 16.63 -19.16
CA ASP A 469 12.09 17.40 -20.09
C ASP A 469 10.63 16.92 -20.10
N TYR A 470 10.42 15.62 -19.89
CA TYR A 470 9.08 15.05 -19.70
C TYR A 470 8.47 15.52 -18.37
N GLU A 471 9.25 15.45 -17.28
CA GLU A 471 8.80 15.94 -15.97
C GLU A 471 8.45 17.43 -16.02
N ARG A 472 9.28 18.27 -16.65
CA ARG A 472 8.99 19.69 -16.85
C ARG A 472 7.69 19.91 -17.64
N SER A 473 7.46 19.13 -18.69
CA SER A 473 6.23 19.21 -19.48
C SER A 473 4.98 18.81 -18.67
N MET A 474 5.12 17.82 -17.77
CA MET A 474 4.05 17.47 -16.83
C MET A 474 3.78 18.55 -15.79
N HIS A 475 4.82 19.20 -15.26
CA HIS A 475 4.66 20.37 -14.39
C HIS A 475 3.92 21.51 -15.12
N ALA A 476 4.30 21.83 -16.37
CA ALA A 476 3.58 22.84 -17.16
C ALA A 476 2.08 22.52 -17.34
N ARG A 477 1.70 21.24 -17.40
CA ARG A 477 0.30 20.80 -17.44
C ARG A 477 -0.43 20.96 -16.11
N VAL A 478 0.27 20.75 -14.99
CA VAL A 478 -0.29 21.04 -13.66
C VAL A 478 -0.64 22.53 -13.56
N ASP A 479 0.27 23.40 -13.98
CA ASP A 479 0.04 24.85 -13.98
C ASP A 479 -1.13 25.22 -14.90
N ALA A 480 -1.11 24.73 -16.15
CA ALA A 480 -2.19 24.98 -17.11
C ALA A 480 -3.56 24.41 -16.67
N LEU A 481 -3.58 23.29 -15.94
CA LEU A 481 -4.79 22.74 -15.36
C LEU A 481 -5.37 23.70 -14.34
N VAL A 482 -4.58 24.15 -13.36
CA VAL A 482 -5.02 25.03 -12.26
C VAL A 482 -5.41 26.42 -12.78
N ASP A 483 -4.57 27.02 -13.63
CA ASP A 483 -4.83 28.34 -14.22
C ASP A 483 -6.05 28.32 -15.16
N GLY A 484 -6.29 27.19 -15.82
CA GLY A 484 -7.38 27.02 -16.76
C GLY A 484 -8.76 26.91 -16.12
N LEU A 485 -8.86 26.54 -14.83
CA LEU A 485 -10.14 26.22 -14.16
C LEU A 485 -11.18 27.34 -14.22
N HIS A 486 -10.74 28.59 -14.12
CA HIS A 486 -11.63 29.76 -14.07
C HIS A 486 -11.58 30.62 -15.33
N CYS A 487 -10.72 30.29 -16.28
CA CYS A 487 -10.42 31.13 -17.44
C CYS A 487 -10.74 30.47 -18.78
N THR A 488 -11.18 29.21 -18.77
CA THR A 488 -11.45 28.44 -19.99
C THR A 488 -12.79 27.71 -19.92
N PRO A 489 -13.49 27.51 -21.05
CA PRO A 489 -14.76 26.78 -21.05
C PRO A 489 -14.65 25.32 -20.57
N TRP A 490 -13.54 24.63 -20.85
CA TRP A 490 -13.32 23.26 -20.36
C TRP A 490 -13.06 23.27 -18.85
N GLY A 491 -12.31 24.26 -18.34
CA GLY A 491 -12.02 24.42 -16.92
C GLY A 491 -13.26 24.71 -16.10
N GLU A 492 -14.13 25.62 -16.58
CA GLU A 492 -15.41 25.94 -15.93
C GLU A 492 -16.31 24.71 -15.81
N ARG A 493 -16.42 23.90 -16.88
CA ARG A 493 -17.19 22.65 -16.87
C ARG A 493 -16.59 21.62 -15.91
N LEU A 494 -15.27 21.46 -15.94
CA LEU A 494 -14.55 20.54 -15.07
C LEU A 494 -14.71 20.92 -13.60
N LEU A 495 -14.62 22.21 -13.26
CA LEU A 495 -14.83 22.72 -11.91
C LEU A 495 -16.28 22.54 -11.46
N ALA A 496 -17.26 22.81 -12.32
CA ALA A 496 -18.67 22.55 -12.01
C ALA A 496 -18.95 21.06 -11.73
N LEU A 497 -18.31 20.15 -12.47
CA LEU A 497 -18.35 18.73 -12.18
C LEU A 497 -17.68 18.41 -10.83
N GLN A 498 -16.50 18.98 -10.56
CA GLN A 498 -15.77 18.79 -9.30
C GLN A 498 -16.60 19.21 -8.09
N GLN A 499 -17.35 20.32 -8.17
CA GLN A 499 -18.23 20.76 -7.08
C GLN A 499 -19.32 19.73 -6.77
N ARG A 500 -19.92 19.11 -7.80
CA ARG A 500 -20.88 18.02 -7.63
C ARG A 500 -20.22 16.78 -7.03
N VAL A 501 -19.04 16.40 -7.54
CA VAL A 501 -18.24 15.30 -7.01
C VAL A 501 -17.87 15.52 -5.54
N SER A 502 -17.54 16.75 -5.16
CA SER A 502 -17.22 17.13 -3.78
C SER A 502 -18.41 16.93 -2.84
N PHE A 503 -19.58 17.41 -3.25
CA PHE A 503 -20.83 17.25 -2.49
C PHE A 503 -21.17 15.77 -2.29
N PHE A 504 -21.27 14.98 -3.36
CA PHE A 504 -21.56 13.54 -3.27
C PHE A 504 -20.43 12.75 -2.62
N GLY A 505 -19.19 13.21 -2.73
CA GLY A 505 -18.04 12.64 -2.05
C GLY A 505 -18.13 12.77 -0.53
N ALA A 506 -18.69 13.86 -0.02
CA ALA A 506 -18.98 14.01 1.41
C ALA A 506 -20.03 13.00 1.89
N HIS A 507 -21.05 12.71 1.08
CA HIS A 507 -22.03 11.65 1.38
C HIS A 507 -21.38 10.27 1.43
N ASP A 508 -20.62 9.89 0.41
CA ASP A 508 -19.92 8.61 0.36
C ASP A 508 -18.88 8.49 1.50
N SER A 509 -18.24 9.60 1.88
CA SER A 509 -17.30 9.65 3.01
C SER A 509 -17.99 9.39 4.36
N LEU A 510 -19.18 9.98 4.58
CA LEU A 510 -19.98 9.72 5.77
C LEU A 510 -20.55 8.30 5.78
N ALA A 511 -20.98 7.78 4.62
CA ALA A 511 -21.40 6.40 4.47
C ALA A 511 -20.26 5.43 4.81
N GLN A 512 -19.06 5.68 4.28
CA GLN A 512 -17.84 4.96 4.62
C GLN A 512 -17.56 4.97 6.12
N LEU A 513 -17.63 6.15 6.77
CA LEU A 513 -17.41 6.29 8.20
C LEU A 513 -18.43 5.50 9.02
N VAL A 514 -19.72 5.57 8.69
CA VAL A 514 -20.77 4.83 9.40
C VAL A 514 -20.60 3.31 9.23
N LEU A 515 -20.29 2.83 8.02
CA LEU A 515 -19.99 1.42 7.78
C LEU A 515 -18.75 0.97 8.56
N LYS A 516 -17.68 1.78 8.59
CA LYS A 516 -16.48 1.56 9.39
C LYS A 516 -16.80 1.47 10.89
N LEU A 517 -17.59 2.40 11.41
CA LEU A 517 -17.99 2.41 12.82
C LEU A 517 -18.87 1.22 13.20
N ALA A 518 -19.69 0.69 12.29
CA ALA A 518 -20.62 -0.39 12.60
C ALA A 518 -20.04 -1.80 12.39
N ALA A 519 -19.08 -1.93 11.48
CA ALA A 519 -18.49 -3.21 11.10
C ALA A 519 -17.71 -3.87 12.26
N PRO A 520 -17.55 -5.21 12.24
CA PRO A 520 -16.74 -5.95 13.20
C PRO A 520 -15.25 -5.59 13.10
N GLY A 521 -14.56 -5.61 14.24
CA GLY A 521 -13.14 -5.24 14.35
C GLY A 521 -12.93 -3.98 15.20
N VAL A 522 -11.68 -3.55 15.30
CA VAL A 522 -11.27 -2.34 16.03
C VAL A 522 -11.24 -1.18 15.03
N CYS A 523 -12.10 -0.18 15.23
CA CYS A 523 -12.16 1.00 14.37
C CYS A 523 -10.85 1.79 14.47
N ASP A 524 -10.21 2.01 13.31
CA ASP A 524 -8.97 2.77 13.20
C ASP A 524 -9.24 4.12 12.49
N ILE A 525 -8.67 5.18 13.06
CA ILE A 525 -8.79 6.56 12.57
C ILE A 525 -7.36 7.10 12.43
N TYR A 526 -6.92 7.28 11.18
CA TYR A 526 -5.64 7.92 10.91
C TYR A 526 -5.66 9.38 11.39
N GLN A 527 -4.51 9.89 11.81
CA GLN A 527 -4.42 11.22 12.43
C GLN A 527 -5.04 12.32 11.55
N GLY A 528 -6.02 13.04 12.09
CA GLY A 528 -6.70 14.12 11.39
C GLY A 528 -7.93 13.71 10.57
N ASN A 529 -8.20 12.42 10.41
CA ASN A 529 -9.31 11.91 9.57
C ASN A 529 -10.68 11.99 10.25
N GLU A 530 -10.78 12.56 11.45
CA GLU A 530 -12.06 13.04 11.98
C GLU A 530 -12.62 14.23 11.18
N LEU A 531 -11.78 14.92 10.38
CA LEU A 531 -12.20 15.89 9.36
C LEU A 531 -11.93 15.34 7.95
N TRP A 532 -12.16 16.15 6.92
CA TRP A 532 -11.92 15.77 5.54
C TRP A 532 -10.43 15.52 5.24
N ASP A 533 -10.11 14.36 4.68
CA ASP A 533 -8.79 13.92 4.25
C ASP A 533 -8.73 13.81 2.72
N PHE A 534 -8.27 14.91 2.13
CA PHE A 534 -8.01 15.06 0.70
C PHE A 534 -6.51 14.94 0.38
N SER A 535 -5.77 14.17 1.17
CA SER A 535 -4.34 13.97 0.96
C SER A 535 -4.06 13.11 -0.28
N LEU A 536 -2.95 13.39 -0.94
CA LEU A 536 -2.32 12.55 -1.95
C LEU A 536 -1.39 11.52 -1.25
N VAL A 537 -0.65 10.73 -2.04
CA VAL A 537 0.31 9.75 -1.50
C VAL A 537 1.43 10.45 -0.70
N ASP A 538 2.07 9.70 0.21
CA ASP A 538 3.29 10.10 0.93
C ASP A 538 4.27 10.90 0.02
N PRO A 539 4.78 12.06 0.48
CA PRO A 539 4.66 12.64 1.82
C PRO A 539 3.43 13.53 2.07
N ASP A 540 2.50 13.67 1.13
CA ASP A 540 1.36 14.59 1.30
C ASP A 540 0.40 14.14 2.42
N ASN A 541 0.28 12.83 2.65
CA ASN A 541 -0.48 12.23 3.78
C ASN A 541 0.27 12.26 5.13
N ARG A 542 1.44 12.91 5.19
CA ARG A 542 2.27 13.07 6.42
C ARG A 542 2.34 14.53 6.89
N ARG A 543 1.53 15.42 6.31
CA ARG A 543 1.41 16.81 6.76
C ARG A 543 0.99 16.86 8.23
N ALA A 544 1.45 17.91 8.92
CA ALA A 544 1.15 18.09 10.33
C ALA A 544 -0.36 18.26 10.58
N VAL A 545 -0.81 17.77 11.73
CA VAL A 545 -2.20 17.87 12.19
C VAL A 545 -2.26 18.87 13.34
N ASP A 546 -3.14 19.86 13.24
CA ASP A 546 -3.40 20.82 14.32
C ASP A 546 -4.39 20.23 15.33
N PHE A 547 -3.86 19.56 16.35
CA PHE A 547 -4.67 18.93 17.39
C PHE A 547 -5.33 19.92 18.35
N ASP A 548 -4.76 21.12 18.53
CA ASP A 548 -5.33 22.15 19.39
C ASP A 548 -6.62 22.71 18.77
N GLN A 549 -6.58 22.99 17.46
CA GLN A 549 -7.77 23.38 16.70
C GLN A 549 -8.86 22.30 16.77
N ARG A 550 -8.48 21.02 16.61
CA ARG A 550 -9.43 19.89 16.62
C ARG A 550 -10.04 19.65 18.00
N ALA A 551 -9.26 19.83 19.07
CA ALA A 551 -9.76 19.78 20.43
C ALA A 551 -10.77 20.90 20.73
N ALA A 552 -10.48 22.13 20.28
CA ALA A 552 -11.39 23.26 20.39
C ALA A 552 -12.70 23.01 19.63
N LEU A 553 -12.60 22.58 18.36
CA LEU A 553 -13.74 22.21 17.51
C LEU A 553 -14.61 21.14 18.16
N LEU A 554 -14.02 20.08 18.73
CA LEU A 554 -14.78 19.05 19.43
C LEU A 554 -15.51 19.61 20.67
N GLY A 555 -14.88 20.53 21.41
CA GLY A 555 -15.51 21.23 22.53
C GLY A 555 -16.71 22.07 22.10
N GLU A 556 -16.60 22.80 21.00
CA GLU A 556 -17.69 23.58 20.41
C GLU A 556 -18.84 22.69 19.94
N LEU A 557 -18.55 21.59 19.24
CA LEU A 557 -19.55 20.61 18.83
C LEU A 557 -20.27 20.01 20.03
N ALA A 558 -19.56 19.66 21.09
CA ALA A 558 -20.15 19.10 22.30
C ALA A 558 -21.09 20.12 22.99
N ALA A 559 -20.67 21.38 23.09
CA ALA A 559 -21.47 22.45 23.68
C ALA A 559 -22.73 22.75 22.84
N ALA A 560 -22.59 22.82 21.51
CA ALA A 560 -23.72 23.01 20.60
C ALA A 560 -24.70 21.84 20.64
N HIS A 561 -24.20 20.60 20.68
CA HIS A 561 -25.03 19.40 20.78
C HIS A 561 -25.81 19.35 22.09
N ALA A 562 -25.19 19.74 23.21
CA ALA A 562 -25.86 19.81 24.50
C ALA A 562 -26.97 20.88 24.57
N ARG A 563 -26.82 21.97 23.81
CA ARG A 563 -27.78 23.07 23.76
C ARG A 563 -28.98 22.76 22.87
N ASP A 564 -28.75 22.35 21.63
CA ASP A 564 -29.79 22.00 20.66
C ASP A 564 -29.24 21.06 19.57
N PRO A 565 -29.46 19.73 19.71
CA PRO A 565 -29.03 18.76 18.70
C PRO A 565 -29.64 19.00 17.31
N GLY A 566 -30.89 19.45 17.23
CA GLY A 566 -31.61 19.60 15.97
C GLY A 566 -31.09 20.79 15.16
N ALA A 567 -30.83 21.91 15.84
CA ALA A 567 -30.20 23.07 15.24
C ALA A 567 -28.77 22.74 14.76
N LEU A 568 -27.97 22.07 15.60
CA LEU A 568 -26.61 21.66 15.22
C LEU A 568 -26.61 20.76 13.98
N LEU A 569 -27.49 19.74 13.91
CA LEU A 569 -27.54 18.85 12.73
C LEU A 569 -27.94 19.59 11.44
N SER A 570 -28.74 20.64 11.54
CA SER A 570 -29.08 21.48 10.39
C SER A 570 -27.89 22.33 9.95
N GLU A 571 -27.20 22.96 10.90
CA GLU A 571 -25.97 23.73 10.67
C GLU A 571 -24.87 22.86 10.03
N LEU A 572 -24.63 21.65 10.55
CA LEU A 572 -23.61 20.73 10.04
C LEU A 572 -23.91 20.25 8.61
N ARG A 573 -25.18 20.12 8.23
CA ARG A 573 -25.59 19.77 6.85
C ARG A 573 -25.42 20.95 5.90
N GLU A 574 -25.73 22.16 6.35
CA GLU A 574 -25.57 23.40 5.58
C GLU A 574 -24.09 23.72 5.33
N HIS A 575 -23.24 23.53 6.34
CA HIS A 575 -21.81 23.83 6.31
C HIS A 575 -20.92 22.59 6.17
N TRP A 576 -21.41 21.54 5.51
CA TRP A 576 -20.70 20.25 5.41
C TRP A 576 -19.26 20.35 4.92
N SER A 577 -18.94 21.36 4.11
CA SER A 577 -17.62 21.56 3.50
C SER A 577 -16.49 21.79 4.52
N ASP A 578 -16.81 22.23 5.75
CA ASP A 578 -15.83 22.45 6.83
C ASP A 578 -15.43 21.17 7.58
N GLY A 579 -16.10 20.05 7.31
CA GLY A 579 -15.78 18.75 7.89
C GLY A 579 -16.30 18.52 9.32
N ARG A 580 -16.90 19.52 9.97
CA ARG A 580 -17.48 19.37 11.32
C ARG A 580 -18.53 18.27 11.38
N ILE A 581 -19.27 18.04 10.28
CA ILE A 581 -20.23 16.93 10.20
C ILE A 581 -19.55 15.56 10.34
N LYS A 582 -18.37 15.37 9.74
CA LYS A 582 -17.58 14.13 9.85
C LYS A 582 -17.02 13.98 11.27
N ALA A 583 -16.54 15.07 11.87
CA ALA A 583 -16.04 15.06 13.24
C ALA A 583 -17.15 14.68 14.22
N PHE A 584 -18.35 15.23 14.04
CA PHE A 584 -19.53 14.90 14.83
C PHE A 584 -19.89 13.41 14.72
N VAL A 585 -19.96 12.85 13.51
CA VAL A 585 -20.27 11.42 13.30
C VAL A 585 -19.18 10.53 13.91
N THR A 586 -17.90 10.90 13.75
CA THR A 586 -16.77 10.19 14.34
C THR A 586 -16.88 10.17 15.87
N TRP A 587 -17.07 11.33 16.48
CA TRP A 587 -17.22 11.48 17.93
C TRP A 587 -18.39 10.65 18.48
N ARG A 588 -19.59 10.83 17.93
CA ARG A 588 -20.80 10.13 18.40
C ARG A 588 -20.70 8.62 18.16
N GLY A 589 -20.16 8.21 17.02
CA GLY A 589 -19.96 6.80 16.69
C GLY A 589 -18.97 6.11 17.62
N LEU A 590 -17.83 6.74 17.90
CA LEU A 590 -16.85 6.21 18.85
C LEU A 590 -17.39 6.17 20.28
N GLN A 591 -18.15 7.20 20.71
CA GLN A 591 -18.84 7.17 22.00
C GLN A 591 -19.83 6.01 22.11
N LEU A 592 -20.60 5.74 21.05
CA LEU A 592 -21.54 4.60 21.02
C LEU A 592 -20.79 3.26 21.16
N ARG A 593 -19.67 3.10 20.44
CA ARG A 593 -18.83 1.90 20.53
C ARG A 593 -18.21 1.73 21.91
N HIS A 594 -17.79 2.82 22.54
CA HIS A 594 -17.21 2.79 23.87
C HIS A 594 -18.25 2.47 24.95
N ALA A 595 -19.48 2.97 24.82
CA ALA A 595 -20.57 2.71 25.76
C ALA A 595 -21.14 1.28 25.65
N HIS A 596 -21.07 0.66 24.47
CA HIS A 596 -21.63 -0.67 24.21
C HIS A 596 -20.63 -1.60 23.50
N PRO A 597 -19.47 -1.91 24.10
CA PRO A 597 -18.43 -2.71 23.45
C PRO A 597 -18.92 -4.08 23.00
N ASP A 598 -19.79 -4.73 23.77
CA ASP A 598 -20.36 -6.05 23.43
C ASP A 598 -21.17 -6.01 22.12
N SER A 599 -21.89 -4.92 21.87
CA SER A 599 -22.65 -4.71 20.62
C SER A 599 -21.75 -4.60 19.38
N PHE A 600 -20.46 -4.30 19.54
CA PHE A 600 -19.53 -4.14 18.40
C PHE A 600 -18.42 -5.20 18.34
N VAL A 601 -18.05 -5.80 19.46
CA VAL A 601 -16.98 -6.81 19.54
C VAL A 601 -17.57 -8.21 19.56
N ALA A 602 -18.53 -8.49 20.45
CA ALA A 602 -19.09 -9.82 20.64
C ALA A 602 -20.27 -10.12 19.69
N ALA A 603 -21.11 -9.12 19.40
CA ALA A 603 -22.35 -9.23 18.64
C ALA A 603 -22.20 -9.92 17.27
N ASP A 604 -23.21 -10.71 16.89
CA ASP A 604 -23.30 -11.26 15.56
C ASP A 604 -23.57 -10.21 14.49
N LEU A 605 -23.00 -10.45 13.31
CA LEU A 605 -23.21 -9.63 12.13
C LEU A 605 -24.35 -10.20 11.29
N ARG A 606 -25.39 -9.40 11.07
CA ARG A 606 -26.48 -9.70 10.13
C ARG A 606 -26.49 -8.67 9.00
N ALA A 607 -26.62 -9.16 7.77
CA ALA A 607 -26.87 -8.29 6.63
C ALA A 607 -28.32 -7.82 6.69
N VAL A 608 -28.56 -6.54 6.44
CA VAL A 608 -29.90 -5.96 6.36
C VAL A 608 -30.10 -5.48 4.93
N HIS A 609 -31.21 -5.88 4.32
CA HIS A 609 -31.56 -5.48 2.97
C HIS A 609 -32.74 -4.52 3.03
N ALA A 610 -32.65 -3.41 2.30
CA ALA A 610 -33.80 -2.53 2.11
C ALA A 610 -34.83 -3.20 1.19
N ASP A 611 -36.10 -3.05 1.52
CA ASP A 611 -37.21 -3.47 0.67
C ASP A 611 -37.60 -2.35 -0.33
N GLY A 612 -38.25 -2.74 -1.43
CA GLY A 612 -38.77 -1.80 -2.44
C GLY A 612 -37.74 -1.36 -3.49
N GLY A 613 -38.06 -0.29 -4.23
CA GLY A 613 -37.30 0.19 -5.39
C GLY A 613 -35.98 0.91 -5.08
N VAL A 614 -35.56 0.97 -3.81
CA VAL A 614 -34.33 1.65 -3.35
C VAL A 614 -33.28 0.65 -2.83
N ARG A 615 -33.47 -0.65 -3.09
CA ARG A 615 -32.59 -1.72 -2.59
C ARG A 615 -31.12 -1.50 -2.92
N ASP A 616 -30.82 -1.01 -4.12
CA ASP A 616 -29.44 -0.79 -4.55
C ASP A 616 -28.82 0.50 -3.97
N ASN A 617 -29.66 1.41 -3.46
CA ASN A 617 -29.28 2.70 -2.91
C ASN A 617 -29.01 2.66 -1.39
N VAL A 618 -29.17 1.51 -0.73
CA VAL A 618 -28.94 1.38 0.71
C VAL A 618 -28.01 0.20 0.98
N CYS A 619 -26.97 0.44 1.77
CA CYS A 619 -26.20 -0.62 2.41
C CYS A 619 -26.48 -0.58 3.92
N ALA A 620 -26.83 -1.72 4.50
CA ALA A 620 -27.16 -1.79 5.91
C ALA A 620 -26.69 -3.08 6.57
N LEU A 621 -26.25 -2.96 7.83
CA LEU A 621 -25.85 -4.08 8.67
C LEU A 621 -26.43 -3.91 10.08
N ALA A 622 -26.71 -5.04 10.71
CA ALA A 622 -27.13 -5.10 12.09
C ALA A 622 -26.11 -5.89 12.93
N ARG A 623 -25.89 -5.39 14.15
CA ARG A 623 -25.14 -6.05 15.21
C ARG A 623 -26.12 -6.48 16.29
N GLN A 624 -26.26 -7.79 16.48
CA GLN A 624 -27.20 -8.37 17.46
C GLN A 624 -26.61 -9.67 17.97
N GLY A 625 -26.76 -9.99 19.27
CA GLY A 625 -26.35 -11.26 19.82
C GLY A 625 -26.98 -11.53 21.18
N ASP A 626 -26.68 -12.70 21.75
CA ASP A 626 -27.12 -13.11 23.10
C ASP A 626 -26.23 -12.45 24.18
N HIS A 627 -26.08 -11.13 24.13
CA HIS A 627 -25.31 -10.33 25.07
C HIS A 627 -26.17 -9.20 25.64
N GLU A 628 -25.74 -8.58 26.74
CA GLU A 628 -26.51 -7.52 27.42
C GLU A 628 -26.58 -6.19 26.64
N GLY A 629 -25.73 -6.00 25.62
CA GLY A 629 -25.72 -4.80 24.79
C GLY A 629 -26.94 -4.66 23.85
N PRO A 630 -27.39 -3.43 23.52
CA PRO A 630 -28.52 -3.21 22.61
C PRO A 630 -28.17 -3.62 21.16
N PRO A 631 -29.16 -3.99 20.34
CA PRO A 631 -28.94 -4.17 18.92
C PRO A 631 -28.58 -2.84 18.26
N VAL A 632 -27.60 -2.86 17.36
CA VAL A 632 -27.16 -1.68 16.59
C VAL A 632 -27.47 -1.91 15.13
N VAL A 633 -28.13 -0.96 14.47
CA VAL A 633 -28.34 -0.97 13.02
C VAL A 633 -27.63 0.23 12.43
N ALA A 634 -26.81 -0.01 11.41
CA ALA A 634 -26.24 1.02 10.57
C ALA A 634 -26.80 0.87 9.17
N ALA A 635 -27.36 1.96 8.64
CA ALA A 635 -27.88 2.03 7.28
C ALA A 635 -27.34 3.31 6.64
N VAL A 636 -26.78 3.19 5.44
CA VAL A 636 -26.20 4.31 4.70
C VAL A 636 -26.79 4.36 3.30
N ALA A 637 -27.00 5.59 2.81
CA ALA A 637 -27.30 5.79 1.41
C ALA A 637 -26.02 5.60 0.57
N ARG A 638 -26.18 5.02 -0.60
CA ARG A 638 -25.15 4.92 -1.65
C ARG A 638 -25.78 5.28 -2.99
N LEU A 639 -24.94 5.61 -3.97
CA LEU A 639 -25.41 6.00 -5.30
C LEU A 639 -26.33 7.24 -5.24
N THR A 640 -25.96 8.21 -4.40
CA THR A 640 -26.80 9.37 -4.05
C THR A 640 -27.04 10.31 -5.22
N THR A 641 -26.19 10.28 -6.25
CA THR A 641 -26.40 11.05 -7.49
C THR A 641 -27.69 10.67 -8.23
N ARG A 642 -28.22 9.47 -7.97
CA ARG A 642 -29.49 8.98 -8.55
C ARG A 642 -30.71 9.33 -7.71
N MET A 643 -30.50 9.84 -6.49
CA MET A 643 -31.55 10.08 -5.50
C MET A 643 -31.90 11.56 -5.37
N VAL A 644 -30.90 12.43 -5.44
CA VAL A 644 -31.03 13.87 -5.17
C VAL A 644 -30.11 14.71 -6.05
N ASP A 645 -30.50 15.96 -6.27
CA ASP A 645 -29.66 16.98 -6.90
C ASP A 645 -28.96 17.84 -5.85
N VAL A 646 -27.81 18.40 -6.22
CA VAL A 646 -27.08 19.38 -5.39
C VAL A 646 -27.96 20.63 -5.15
N PRO A 647 -28.04 21.19 -3.93
CA PRO A 647 -27.33 20.81 -2.70
C PRO A 647 -28.18 19.98 -1.72
N ARG A 648 -29.17 19.20 -2.19
CA ARG A 648 -30.10 18.48 -1.32
C ARG A 648 -29.47 17.21 -0.76
N TRP A 649 -29.59 17.01 0.55
CA TRP A 649 -29.22 15.77 1.22
C TRP A 649 -30.31 14.69 0.99
N PRO A 650 -29.95 13.39 0.85
CA PRO A 650 -30.89 12.30 0.54
C PRO A 650 -31.79 11.89 1.71
N ILE A 651 -31.66 12.52 2.88
CA ILE A 651 -32.51 12.34 4.05
C ILE A 651 -33.06 13.73 4.41
N ALA A 652 -34.38 13.90 4.25
CA ALA A 652 -35.11 15.10 4.67
C ALA A 652 -35.32 15.09 6.19
#